data_AF-A0A1V1TDR8-F1
#
_entry.id   AF-A0A1V1TDR8-F1
#
_cell.length_a   1.000
_cell.length_b   1.000
_cell.length_c   1.000
_cell.angle_alpha   90.00
_cell.angle_beta   90.00
_cell.angle_gamma   90.00
#
_symmetry.space_group_name_H-M   'P 1'
#
loop_
_entity.id
_entity.type
_entity.pdbx_description
1 polymer ?
#
loop_
_entity_poly.entity_id
_entity_poly.type
_entity_poly.pdbx_seq_one_letter_code
_entity_poly.pdbx_strand_id
1 'polypeptide(L)'
;MAEFSRVLQEYGESFLQIHPSLMPEVLCVFIGGSHLYNQEPPESSQNPRQGNYDGIVVVKSKHQIYSLAAESRQRQRLLNMMGVERQEEVDFPIPSPSSPLYPEFDAIQISGYDGANVKRSVTLLSSDYFSQNKTSLNVLSSKDRRVFDSNVSLVKLLQQATTLGASVILHDQWVYSSDDEKAIGAFGATADLIVSGACIYGQEPYGQDIKNLLANRYASVTGYSPTVSSFAKWRRFSPSYAEWLSRELATLHPTSSVTTPRPSPKGIENVFLYGSTVQTGGNLNFEGSTRPRKLPKEVVGQFDEGLVTRQGGHDPKFSNNSSTYIVKTQHPLNGVDVFVKESSHAQEELQAAKEASRYFPRIVIPRMAKSGELLYPFFAGITQSDIMLSYIQGGRQDTSMMESILYLELVKAGDTLRNYRSSLSLQSIAPAPRQNIQRFFHDRLLNDRRMHEYYGQGLTLGGETVSLERLFSLRWIINGKPYPSLREAFDEARVAMAPNSALMLSCPIAFGLGDAHGGNVMLKRANENGVTNDVLFIDYEVAGLHPVMVDLTKPLYGDGFFETLYQRLMPGKVDLGLKYRLRSDTNTILIDISPQLDSLTQAIMDIKLRYLVKPLCDEVRSLGGDLEDHVPLLGTALFLCATVARDFSNSDQEFLSNFATGLILREARNWGEFTSRLEELGFRSQNGLGRT
;
A
#
# COMPACT_ATOMS: atom_id res chain seq x y z
N MET A 1 33.11 11.99 23.59
CA MET A 1 32.09 12.87 24.23
C MET A 1 32.29 14.34 23.90
N ALA A 2 33.36 15.00 24.38
CA ALA A 2 33.63 16.41 24.04
C ALA A 2 33.65 16.65 22.51
N GLU A 3 34.16 15.68 21.76
CA GLU A 3 34.15 15.68 20.29
C GLU A 3 32.75 15.67 19.69
N PHE A 4 31.84 14.81 20.17
CA PHE A 4 30.47 14.75 19.64
C PHE A 4 29.63 15.96 20.10
N SER A 5 29.85 16.47 21.31
CA SER A 5 29.26 17.73 21.75
C SER A 5 29.67 18.91 20.85
N ARG A 6 30.92 18.94 20.38
CA ARG A 6 31.36 19.93 19.38
C ARG A 6 30.65 19.74 18.04
N VAL A 7 30.54 18.50 17.55
CA VAL A 7 29.77 18.18 16.33
C VAL A 7 28.32 18.65 16.46
N LEU A 8 27.67 18.43 17.60
CA LEU A 8 26.29 18.90 17.84
C LEU A 8 26.19 20.43 17.82
N GLN A 9 27.18 21.13 18.39
CA GLN A 9 27.22 22.58 18.36
C GLN A 9 27.39 23.10 16.93
N GLU A 10 28.39 22.61 16.19
CA GLU A 10 28.65 22.99 14.79
C GLU A 10 27.43 22.68 13.90
N TYR A 11 26.80 21.52 14.13
CA TYR A 11 25.58 21.14 13.42
C TYR A 11 24.41 22.08 13.74
N GLY A 12 24.22 22.42 15.02
CA GLY A 12 23.20 23.37 15.45
C GLY A 12 23.38 24.75 14.83
N GLU A 13 24.63 25.25 14.79
CA GLU A 13 25.00 26.52 14.15
C GLU A 13 24.79 26.49 12.63
N SER A 14 25.07 25.36 11.97
CA SER A 14 24.80 25.18 10.53
C SER A 14 23.29 25.08 10.23
N PHE A 15 22.51 24.46 11.12
CA PHE A 15 21.08 24.32 10.96
C PHE A 15 20.33 25.64 11.21
N LEU A 16 20.70 26.38 12.26
CA LEU A 16 20.02 27.58 12.70
C LEU A 16 20.74 28.86 12.27
N GLN A 17 20.26 29.51 11.21
CA GLN A 17 20.79 30.80 10.75
C GLN A 17 20.23 31.99 11.56
N ILE A 18 19.10 31.79 12.25
CA ILE A 18 18.48 32.78 13.14
C ILE A 18 18.26 32.12 14.50
N HIS A 19 18.60 32.83 15.58
CA HIS A 19 18.42 32.29 16.93
C HIS A 19 16.92 32.12 17.27
N PRO A 20 16.47 30.95 17.77
CA PRO A 20 15.04 30.67 18.02
C PRO A 20 14.38 31.61 19.03
N SER A 21 15.14 32.24 19.94
CA SER A 21 14.60 33.22 20.90
C SER A 21 13.94 34.44 20.24
N LEU A 22 14.21 34.70 18.95
CA LEU A 22 13.54 35.73 18.19
C LEU A 22 12.12 35.33 17.77
N MET A 23 11.73 34.06 17.96
CA MET A 23 10.42 33.49 17.64
C MET A 23 9.76 33.00 18.94
N PRO A 24 9.05 33.86 19.70
CA PRO A 24 8.51 33.55 21.03
C PRO A 24 7.46 32.43 21.06
N GLU A 25 7.01 31.99 19.89
CA GLU A 25 6.13 30.83 19.69
C GLU A 25 6.87 29.49 19.83
N VAL A 26 8.18 29.48 19.53
CA VAL A 26 9.02 28.29 19.57
C VAL A 26 9.40 27.97 21.01
N LEU A 27 9.09 26.75 21.45
CA LEU A 27 9.41 26.25 22.78
C LEU A 27 10.70 25.44 22.79
N CYS A 28 10.84 24.51 21.84
CA CYS A 28 12.07 23.74 21.68
C CYS A 28 12.31 23.34 20.22
N VAL A 29 13.57 23.08 19.90
CA VAL A 29 14.00 22.66 18.56
C VAL A 29 14.86 21.42 18.68
N PHE A 30 14.41 20.33 18.06
CA PHE A 30 15.20 19.13 17.87
C PHE A 30 15.78 19.11 16.46
N ILE A 31 17.02 18.65 16.36
CA ILE A 31 17.72 18.47 15.08
C ILE A 31 18.27 17.06 14.98
N GLY A 32 18.23 16.51 13.78
CA GLY A 32 18.78 15.21 13.45
C GLY A 32 18.77 14.97 11.95
N GLY A 33 18.55 13.73 11.55
CA GLY A 33 18.61 13.33 10.15
C GLY A 33 19.98 12.77 9.75
N SER A 34 20.08 12.40 8.48
CA SER A 34 21.23 11.63 7.99
C SER A 34 22.55 12.40 8.05
N HIS A 35 22.51 13.73 8.04
CA HIS A 35 23.72 14.53 8.19
C HIS A 35 24.33 14.41 9.60
N LEU A 36 23.50 14.25 10.65
CA LEU A 36 23.99 14.12 12.02
C LEU A 36 24.51 12.70 12.29
N TYR A 37 23.78 11.69 11.79
CA TYR A 37 24.04 10.30 12.16
C TYR A 37 25.19 9.66 11.37
N ASN A 38 25.44 10.12 10.14
CA ASN A 38 26.48 9.57 9.26
C ASN A 38 27.83 10.30 9.39
N GLN A 39 28.04 11.15 10.40
CA GLN A 39 29.34 11.83 10.55
C GLN A 39 30.41 10.78 10.90
N GLU A 40 31.13 10.34 9.86
CA GLU A 40 32.43 9.71 9.99
C GLU A 40 33.49 10.79 10.24
N PRO A 41 34.63 10.45 10.88
CA PRO A 41 35.75 11.36 11.01
C PRO A 41 36.14 11.92 9.63
N PRO A 42 36.49 13.22 9.52
CA PRO A 42 36.70 13.92 8.25
C PRO A 42 37.80 13.33 7.34
N GLU A 43 38.57 12.36 7.80
CA GLU A 43 39.69 11.77 7.07
C GLU A 43 39.31 10.60 6.14
N SER A 44 38.10 10.03 6.20
CA SER A 44 37.76 8.77 5.49
C SER A 44 36.91 8.91 4.21
N SER A 45 36.22 10.02 3.95
CA SER A 45 35.23 10.07 2.86
C SER A 45 35.68 10.89 1.64
N GLN A 46 36.08 10.21 0.56
CA GLN A 46 36.33 10.83 -0.76
C GLN A 46 35.05 11.26 -1.50
N ASN A 47 33.87 11.03 -0.92
CA ASN A 47 32.59 11.54 -1.40
C ASN A 47 31.77 12.00 -0.19
N PRO A 48 31.66 13.31 0.12
CA PRO A 48 30.73 13.79 1.13
C PRO A 48 29.32 13.50 0.62
N ARG A 49 28.73 12.38 1.07
CA ARG A 49 27.31 12.12 0.85
C ARG A 49 26.56 13.30 1.44
N GLN A 50 25.92 14.10 0.60
CA GLN A 50 25.08 15.21 1.05
C GLN A 50 23.99 14.63 1.96
N GLY A 51 24.18 14.80 3.27
CA GLY A 51 23.19 14.41 4.27
C GLY A 51 22.06 15.41 4.29
N ASN A 52 20.83 14.96 4.57
CA ASN A 52 19.71 15.86 4.75
C ASN A 52 19.69 16.35 6.21
N TYR A 53 19.21 17.57 6.40
CA TYR A 53 18.86 18.09 7.70
C TYR A 53 17.38 17.86 7.96
N ASP A 54 17.07 17.20 9.07
CA ASP A 54 15.69 16.99 9.53
C ASP A 54 15.55 17.60 10.92
N GLY A 55 14.52 18.41 11.14
CA GLY A 55 14.26 19.08 12.41
C GLY A 55 12.81 18.93 12.89
N ILE A 56 12.63 19.13 14.19
CA ILE A 56 11.32 19.28 14.83
C ILE A 56 11.30 20.61 15.56
N VAL A 57 10.27 21.41 15.33
CA VAL A 57 10.03 22.65 16.06
C VAL A 57 8.74 22.48 16.84
N VAL A 58 8.84 22.52 18.17
CA VAL A 58 7.68 22.46 19.06
C VAL A 58 7.27 23.88 19.40
N VAL A 59 5.99 24.19 19.19
CA VAL A 59 5.36 25.47 19.53
C VAL A 59 4.32 25.30 20.63
N LYS A 60 3.84 26.39 21.22
CA LYS A 60 2.88 26.32 22.35
C LYS A 60 1.59 25.64 21.94
N SER A 61 0.98 26.08 20.84
CA SER A 61 -0.33 25.59 20.39
C SER A 61 -0.40 25.32 18.89
N LYS A 62 -1.39 24.53 18.48
CA LYS A 62 -1.68 24.25 17.06
C LYS A 62 -2.01 25.52 16.26
N HIS A 63 -2.56 26.54 16.90
CA HIS A 63 -2.78 27.84 16.26
C HIS A 63 -1.46 28.50 15.84
N GLN A 64 -0.41 28.36 16.64
CA GLN A 64 0.91 28.87 16.29
C GLN A 64 1.57 28.08 15.17
N ILE A 65 1.29 26.78 15.02
CA ILE A 65 1.69 26.03 13.82
C ILE A 65 1.12 26.71 12.58
N TYR A 66 -0.19 27.02 12.60
CA TYR A 66 -0.84 27.72 11.50
C TYR A 66 -0.21 29.09 11.23
N SER A 67 -0.06 29.95 12.25
CA SER A 67 0.54 31.27 12.06
C SER A 67 1.97 31.21 11.51
N LEU A 68 2.81 30.29 12.01
CA LEU A 68 4.18 30.13 11.52
C LEU A 68 4.24 29.59 10.10
N ALA A 69 3.34 28.69 9.73
CA ALA A 69 3.43 27.95 8.47
C ALA A 69 2.64 28.61 7.32
N ALA A 70 1.50 29.25 7.63
CA ALA A 70 0.57 29.81 6.64
C ALA A 70 0.79 31.32 6.40
N GLU A 71 1.22 32.09 7.40
CA GLU A 71 1.46 33.52 7.22
C GLU A 71 2.81 33.76 6.52
N SER A 72 2.81 34.37 5.34
CA SER A 72 4.02 34.49 4.49
C SER A 72 5.23 35.07 5.23
N ARG A 73 5.03 36.09 6.08
CA ARG A 73 6.12 36.70 6.85
C ARG A 73 6.71 35.75 7.89
N GLN A 74 5.87 35.05 8.67
CA GLN A 74 6.33 34.12 9.70
C GLN A 74 6.94 32.87 9.07
N ARG A 75 6.34 32.39 7.96
CA ARG A 75 6.88 31.30 7.17
C ARG A 75 8.28 31.62 6.66
N GLN A 76 8.50 32.82 6.12
CA GLN A 76 9.83 33.23 5.69
C GLN A 76 10.83 33.29 6.86
N ARG A 77 10.40 33.74 8.05
CA ARG A 77 11.26 33.71 9.24
C ARG A 77 11.63 32.29 9.66
N LEU A 78 10.68 31.36 9.61
CA LEU A 78 10.92 29.94 9.87
C LEU A 78 11.88 29.34 8.81
N LEU A 79 11.66 29.62 7.53
CA LEU A 79 12.55 29.16 6.44
C LEU A 79 13.97 29.72 6.62
N ASN A 80 14.10 31.02 6.90
CA ASN A 80 15.39 31.65 7.18
C ASN A 80 16.04 31.04 8.41
N MET A 81 15.30 30.79 9.49
CA MET A 81 15.82 30.13 10.68
C MET A 81 16.47 28.80 10.32
N MET A 82 15.89 28.03 9.41
CA MET A 82 16.45 26.74 8.97
C MET A 82 17.54 26.85 7.90
N GLY A 83 17.81 28.04 7.37
CA GLY A 83 18.68 28.22 6.20
C GLY A 83 18.09 27.69 4.89
N VAL A 84 16.76 27.65 4.75
CA VAL A 84 16.10 27.30 3.48
C VAL A 84 16.07 28.52 2.56
N GLU A 85 16.76 28.44 1.44
CA GLU A 85 16.80 29.48 0.40
C GLU A 85 15.77 29.23 -0.71
N ARG A 86 15.57 27.95 -1.08
CA ARG A 86 14.59 27.55 -2.08
C ARG A 86 13.61 26.57 -1.47
N GLN A 87 12.36 26.98 -1.34
CA GLN A 87 11.32 26.08 -0.86
C GLN A 87 11.01 24.98 -1.89
N GLU A 88 10.73 23.77 -1.40
CA GLU A 88 10.35 22.65 -2.25
C GLU A 88 8.93 22.82 -2.82
N GLU A 89 7.99 23.29 -2.01
CA GLU A 89 6.59 23.55 -2.40
C GLU A 89 6.14 24.93 -1.91
N VAL A 90 6.14 25.93 -2.81
CA VAL A 90 5.77 27.31 -2.48
C VAL A 90 4.29 27.41 -2.11
N ASP A 91 3.42 26.73 -2.85
CA ASP A 91 1.96 26.82 -2.73
C ASP A 91 1.35 25.70 -1.88
N PHE A 92 2.08 25.21 -0.87
CA PHE A 92 1.60 24.16 0.04
C PHE A 92 0.41 24.67 0.89
N PRO A 93 -0.83 24.21 0.63
CA PRO A 93 -2.02 24.76 1.28
C PRO A 93 -2.14 24.23 2.71
N ILE A 94 -2.32 25.15 3.67
CA ILE A 94 -2.49 24.80 5.08
C ILE A 94 -3.92 25.13 5.49
N PRO A 95 -4.71 24.15 5.97
CA PRO A 95 -6.06 24.40 6.42
C PRO A 95 -6.10 25.45 7.53
N SER A 96 -6.94 26.48 7.36
CA SER A 96 -7.15 27.51 8.38
C SER A 96 -7.89 26.93 9.60
N PRO A 97 -7.85 27.60 10.77
CA PRO A 97 -8.60 27.16 11.95
C PRO A 97 -10.11 26.98 11.75
N SER A 98 -10.69 27.64 10.73
CA SER A 98 -12.10 27.50 10.35
C SER A 98 -12.37 26.32 9.41
N SER A 99 -11.32 25.66 8.89
CA SER A 99 -11.46 24.53 7.99
C SER A 99 -11.89 23.28 8.76
N PRO A 100 -12.79 22.44 8.20
CA PRO A 100 -13.12 21.14 8.79
C PRO A 100 -11.92 20.18 8.78
N LEU A 101 -10.88 20.45 7.97
CA LEU A 101 -9.62 19.69 7.96
C LEU A 101 -8.66 20.09 9.08
N TYR A 102 -8.88 21.24 9.72
CA TYR A 102 -8.02 21.70 10.79
C TYR A 102 -7.83 20.67 11.90
N PRO A 103 -8.87 20.02 12.47
CA PRO A 103 -8.68 19.00 13.50
C PRO A 103 -7.95 17.74 13.04
N GLU A 104 -7.91 17.45 11.73
CA GLU A 104 -7.45 16.17 11.18
C GLU A 104 -5.93 15.98 11.16
N PHE A 105 -5.14 17.06 11.26
CA PHE A 105 -3.68 16.98 11.36
C PHE A 105 -3.18 17.48 12.72
N ASP A 106 -2.09 16.90 13.21
CA ASP A 106 -1.45 17.26 14.48
C ASP A 106 -0.15 18.07 14.26
N ALA A 107 0.46 17.89 13.10
CA ALA A 107 1.73 18.49 12.73
C ALA A 107 1.74 18.93 11.26
N ILE A 108 2.67 19.82 10.90
CA ILE A 108 2.91 20.25 9.51
C ILE A 108 4.37 20.08 9.17
N GLN A 109 4.65 19.43 8.04
CA GLN A 109 6.00 19.31 7.49
C GLN A 109 6.26 20.36 6.41
N ILE A 110 7.38 21.06 6.51
CA ILE A 110 7.86 22.02 5.51
C ILE A 110 9.27 21.60 5.09
N SER A 111 9.54 21.62 3.79
CA SER A 111 10.85 21.27 3.23
C SER A 111 11.33 22.29 2.21
N GLY A 112 12.65 22.37 2.05
CA GLY A 112 13.32 23.13 1.01
C GLY A 112 14.80 22.78 0.92
N TYR A 113 15.56 23.64 0.27
CA TYR A 113 16.98 23.49 -0.03
C TYR A 113 17.74 24.75 0.38
N ASP A 114 18.95 24.60 0.88
CA ASP A 114 19.88 25.71 1.12
C ASP A 114 20.69 26.06 -0.15
N GLY A 115 21.58 27.05 -0.05
CA GLY A 115 22.43 27.48 -1.16
C GLY A 115 23.42 26.42 -1.66
N ALA A 116 23.69 25.38 -0.87
CA ALA A 116 24.47 24.22 -1.27
C ALA A 116 23.61 23.09 -1.90
N ASN A 117 22.32 23.36 -2.13
CA ASN A 117 21.32 22.41 -2.61
C ASN A 117 21.15 21.20 -1.69
N VAL A 118 21.44 21.36 -0.39
CA VAL A 118 21.20 20.33 0.62
C VAL A 118 19.77 20.45 1.12
N LYS A 119 19.07 19.31 1.19
CA LYS A 119 17.67 19.30 1.64
C LYS A 119 17.57 19.58 3.14
N ARG A 120 16.64 20.45 3.50
CA ARG A 120 16.27 20.78 4.88
C ARG A 120 14.78 20.61 5.07
N SER A 121 14.38 19.88 6.11
CA SER A 121 12.97 19.63 6.43
C SER A 121 12.71 19.90 7.91
N VAL A 122 11.57 20.48 8.23
CA VAL A 122 11.10 20.63 9.61
C VAL A 122 9.67 20.14 9.75
N THR A 123 9.38 19.51 10.89
CA THR A 123 8.01 19.22 11.31
C THR A 123 7.64 20.11 12.48
N LEU A 124 6.59 20.91 12.31
CA LEU A 124 6.02 21.78 13.34
C LEU A 124 5.02 20.98 14.17
N LEU A 125 5.20 20.98 15.49
CA LEU A 125 4.41 20.22 16.46
C LEU A 125 3.91 21.13 17.58
N SER A 126 2.73 20.84 18.12
CA SER A 126 2.15 21.59 19.23
C SER A 126 2.48 20.92 20.55
N SER A 127 2.85 21.69 21.58
CA SER A 127 3.06 21.16 22.93
C SER A 127 1.79 20.54 23.51
N ASP A 128 0.63 21.10 23.18
CA ASP A 128 -0.69 20.55 23.53
C ASP A 128 -0.88 19.09 23.09
N TYR A 129 -0.19 18.66 22.02
CA TYR A 129 -0.30 17.30 21.53
C TYR A 129 0.27 16.28 22.52
N PHE A 130 1.39 16.60 23.17
CA PHE A 130 2.05 15.69 24.12
C PHE A 130 1.23 15.46 25.40
N SER A 131 0.29 16.36 25.69
CA SER A 131 -0.65 16.20 26.80
C SER A 131 -1.82 15.24 26.47
N GLN A 132 -1.98 14.82 25.21
CA GLN A 132 -3.06 13.95 24.76
C GLN A 132 -2.64 12.48 24.80
N ASN A 133 -3.56 11.58 25.13
CA ASN A 133 -3.32 10.13 25.10
C ASN A 133 -3.46 9.52 23.68
N LYS A 134 -2.86 10.17 22.66
CA LYS A 134 -2.88 9.71 21.27
C LYS A 134 -1.68 8.81 20.98
N THR A 135 -1.86 7.69 20.27
CA THR A 135 -0.78 6.79 19.83
C THR A 135 -0.24 7.12 18.43
N SER A 136 -0.99 7.91 17.67
CA SER A 136 -0.74 8.25 16.26
C SER A 136 -0.62 9.74 16.04
N LEU A 137 0.31 10.16 15.20
CA LEU A 137 0.55 11.54 14.82
C LEU A 137 0.17 11.77 13.34
N ASN A 138 -0.82 12.64 13.10
CA ASN A 138 -1.22 13.00 11.75
C ASN A 138 -0.36 14.16 11.24
N VAL A 139 0.56 13.90 10.30
CA VAL A 139 1.48 14.91 9.76
C VAL A 139 0.99 15.38 8.39
N LEU A 140 0.56 16.64 8.29
CA LEU A 140 0.26 17.28 7.01
C LEU A 140 1.55 17.53 6.24
N SER A 141 1.68 16.95 5.05
CA SER A 141 2.85 17.05 4.18
C SER A 141 2.42 17.29 2.74
N SER A 142 3.31 17.84 1.92
CA SER A 142 3.15 17.86 0.46
C SER A 142 3.59 16.55 -0.19
N LYS A 143 4.27 15.67 0.56
CA LYS A 143 4.84 14.43 0.04
C LYS A 143 4.13 13.20 0.59
N ASP A 144 3.65 12.37 -0.33
CA ASP A 144 3.05 11.07 0.00
C ASP A 144 4.14 10.01 0.21
N ARG A 145 4.74 10.01 1.40
CA ARG A 145 5.72 8.99 1.82
C ARG A 145 5.04 8.00 2.75
N ARG A 146 4.65 6.85 2.21
CA ARG A 146 3.99 5.75 2.95
C ARG A 146 4.93 4.64 3.40
N VAL A 147 6.09 4.55 2.76
CA VAL A 147 7.14 3.55 3.04
C VAL A 147 8.38 4.28 3.53
N PHE A 148 8.81 3.96 4.75
CA PHE A 148 10.05 4.51 5.30
C PHE A 148 11.10 3.42 5.35
N ASP A 149 12.20 3.71 4.66
CA ASP A 149 13.37 2.87 4.67
C ASP A 149 14.07 2.92 6.03
N SER A 150 14.27 1.74 6.61
CA SER A 150 15.33 1.52 7.57
C SER A 150 16.59 1.20 6.78
N ASN A 151 17.76 1.70 7.16
CA ASN A 151 18.97 1.45 6.37
C ASN A 151 19.51 0.01 6.44
N VAL A 152 18.80 -0.85 7.16
CA VAL A 152 18.89 -2.29 6.96
C VAL A 152 17.89 -2.59 5.86
N SER A 153 18.32 -3.20 4.74
CA SER A 153 17.42 -3.67 3.66
C SER A 153 16.19 -4.41 4.19
N LEU A 154 16.28 -4.89 5.43
CA LEU A 154 15.33 -5.69 6.15
C LEU A 154 14.16 -4.93 6.77
N VAL A 155 14.33 -3.83 7.53
CA VAL A 155 13.16 -3.23 8.24
C VAL A 155 12.48 -2.16 7.38
N LYS A 156 11.15 -2.20 7.25
CA LYS A 156 10.36 -1.16 6.60
C LYS A 156 9.19 -0.74 7.49
N LEU A 157 9.01 0.57 7.69
CA LEU A 157 7.84 1.11 8.37
C LEU A 157 6.78 1.43 7.32
N LEU A 158 5.59 0.85 7.49
CA LEU A 158 4.46 1.01 6.58
C LEU A 158 3.38 1.82 7.26
N GLN A 159 3.02 2.97 6.69
CA GLN A 159 1.99 3.85 7.23
C GLN A 159 0.94 4.22 6.19
N GLN A 160 -0.30 4.43 6.64
CA GLN A 160 -1.35 4.94 5.78
C GLN A 160 -1.22 6.45 5.57
N ALA A 161 -1.90 6.95 4.55
CA ALA A 161 -2.00 8.37 4.29
C ALA A 161 -3.36 8.76 3.72
N THR A 162 -3.85 9.94 4.10
CA THR A 162 -5.07 10.54 3.58
C THR A 162 -4.72 11.68 2.62
N THR A 163 -4.90 11.44 1.32
CA THR A 163 -4.73 12.47 0.28
C THR A 163 -5.80 13.57 0.40
N LEU A 164 -5.37 14.83 0.34
CA LEU A 164 -6.15 16.07 0.38
C LEU A 164 -5.77 16.95 -0.82
N GLY A 165 -6.05 16.46 -2.04
CA GLY A 165 -5.64 17.14 -3.26
C GLY A 165 -4.12 17.19 -3.43
N ALA A 166 -3.53 18.39 -3.37
CA ALA A 166 -2.09 18.61 -3.45
C ALA A 166 -1.33 18.33 -2.13
N SER A 167 -2.05 18.05 -1.05
CA SER A 167 -1.48 17.72 0.26
C SER A 167 -1.86 16.31 0.69
N VAL A 168 -1.20 15.81 1.73
CA VAL A 168 -1.46 14.50 2.31
C VAL A 168 -1.28 14.57 3.82
N ILE A 169 -2.16 13.89 4.55
CA ILE A 169 -1.96 13.61 5.97
C ILE A 169 -1.32 12.24 6.08
N LEU A 170 -0.09 12.20 6.56
CA LEU A 170 0.65 10.98 6.88
C LEU A 170 0.26 10.52 8.29
N HIS A 171 -0.24 9.29 8.43
CA HIS A 171 -0.67 8.74 9.73
C HIS A 171 0.49 8.05 10.44
N ASP A 172 1.47 8.83 10.88
CA ASP A 172 2.64 8.34 11.60
C ASP A 172 2.24 7.80 12.98
N GLN A 173 3.08 6.99 13.60
CA GLN A 173 2.87 6.44 14.93
C GLN A 173 4.04 6.77 15.84
N TRP A 174 3.81 6.74 17.15
CA TRP A 174 4.94 6.80 18.07
C TRP A 174 5.77 5.53 18.06
N VAL A 175 5.09 4.39 17.96
CA VAL A 175 5.71 3.08 17.95
C VAL A 175 5.03 2.24 16.87
N TYR A 176 5.84 1.66 15.99
CA TYR A 176 5.45 0.63 15.05
C TYR A 176 5.80 -0.72 15.65
N SER A 177 4.92 -1.70 15.48
CA SER A 177 5.12 -3.06 15.94
C SER A 177 4.76 -4.05 14.85
N SER A 178 5.18 -5.30 15.04
CA SER A 178 4.69 -6.47 14.31
C SER A 178 3.84 -7.30 15.27
N ASP A 179 2.90 -8.06 14.75
CA ASP A 179 2.06 -8.97 15.55
C ASP A 179 2.81 -10.25 15.99
N ASP A 180 4.05 -10.45 15.52
CA ASP A 180 4.91 -11.55 15.94
C ASP A 180 5.25 -11.41 17.44
N GLU A 181 5.03 -12.45 18.26
CA GLU A 181 5.36 -12.42 19.71
C GLU A 181 6.85 -12.16 19.98
N LYS A 182 7.72 -12.32 18.98
CA LYS A 182 9.14 -11.94 19.05
C LYS A 182 9.40 -10.47 18.74
N ALA A 183 8.36 -9.68 18.44
CA ALA A 183 8.43 -8.43 17.68
C ALA A 183 9.42 -7.41 18.25
N ILE A 184 10.15 -6.84 17.29
CA ILE A 184 10.95 -5.64 17.43
C ILE A 184 9.97 -4.47 17.26
N GLY A 185 9.81 -3.64 18.29
CA GLY A 185 9.15 -2.34 18.13
C GLY A 185 10.14 -1.31 17.61
N ALA A 186 9.71 -0.43 16.73
CA ALA A 186 10.50 0.72 16.29
C ALA A 186 9.77 2.03 16.55
N PHE A 187 10.50 3.09 16.86
CA PHE A 187 9.90 4.43 16.84
C PHE A 187 9.43 4.77 15.42
N GLY A 188 8.30 5.48 15.32
CA GLY A 188 7.91 6.08 14.05
C GLY A 188 8.82 7.22 13.62
N ALA A 189 8.66 7.69 12.39
CA ALA A 189 9.62 8.61 11.78
C ALA A 189 9.80 9.90 12.60
N THR A 190 8.70 10.43 13.14
CA THR A 190 8.71 11.66 13.94
C THR A 190 9.24 11.42 15.35
N ALA A 191 8.81 10.34 16.02
CA ALA A 191 9.32 9.99 17.35
C ALA A 191 10.81 9.64 17.32
N ASP A 192 11.28 8.93 16.29
CA ASP A 192 12.68 8.63 16.05
C ASP A 192 13.50 9.93 16.05
N LEU A 193 13.08 10.93 15.28
CA LEU A 193 13.78 12.22 15.19
C LEU A 193 13.78 12.99 16.53
N ILE A 194 12.71 12.93 17.31
CA ILE A 194 12.65 13.62 18.62
C ILE A 194 13.56 12.93 19.63
N VAL A 195 13.45 11.61 19.76
CA VAL A 195 14.18 10.86 20.80
C VAL A 195 15.66 10.76 20.44
N SER A 196 15.98 10.51 19.16
CA SER A 196 17.36 10.44 18.69
C SER A 196 17.98 11.82 18.45
N GLY A 197 17.20 12.84 18.12
CA GLY A 197 17.72 14.18 17.82
C GLY A 197 18.30 14.90 19.04
N ALA A 198 19.18 15.86 18.78
CA ALA A 198 19.68 16.78 19.78
C ALA A 198 18.72 17.96 19.94
N CYS A 199 18.37 18.29 21.19
CA CYS A 199 17.55 19.45 21.49
C CYS A 199 18.46 20.69 21.64
N ILE A 200 18.55 21.52 20.61
CA ILE A 200 19.48 22.67 20.58
C ILE A 200 18.87 23.97 21.12
N TYR A 201 17.58 23.98 21.39
CA TYR A 201 16.88 25.09 22.04
C TYR A 201 15.75 24.54 22.90
N GLY A 202 15.53 25.13 24.09
CA GLY A 202 14.44 24.74 24.99
C GLY A 202 14.60 23.35 25.65
N GLN A 203 15.85 22.91 25.87
CA GLN A 203 16.14 21.60 26.45
C GLN A 203 15.42 21.37 27.79
N GLU A 204 15.42 22.38 28.66
CA GLU A 204 14.65 22.39 29.89
C GLU A 204 13.64 23.56 29.84
N PRO A 205 12.35 23.34 30.19
CA PRO A 205 11.74 22.08 30.61
C PRO A 205 11.29 21.15 29.45
N TYR A 206 11.12 21.68 28.23
CA TYR A 206 10.34 20.99 27.20
C TYR A 206 11.04 19.79 26.56
N GLY A 207 12.31 19.95 26.17
CA GLY A 207 13.04 18.94 25.40
C GLY A 207 13.12 17.60 26.12
N GLN A 208 13.54 17.62 27.38
CA GLN A 208 13.70 16.42 28.20
C GLN A 208 12.35 15.74 28.51
N ASP A 209 11.33 16.52 28.85
CA ASP A 209 9.99 15.99 29.18
C ASP A 209 9.35 15.27 27.99
N ILE A 210 9.49 15.83 26.78
CA ILE A 210 8.98 15.21 25.56
C ILE A 210 9.73 13.90 25.27
N LYS A 211 11.06 13.88 25.38
CA LYS A 211 11.85 12.65 25.20
C LYS A 211 11.44 11.56 26.21
N ASN A 212 11.30 11.92 27.48
CA ASN A 212 10.84 11.02 28.55
C ASN A 212 9.46 10.43 28.23
N LEU A 213 8.51 11.27 27.80
CA LEU A 213 7.16 10.82 27.43
C LEU A 213 7.20 9.79 26.31
N LEU A 214 7.95 10.04 25.24
CA LEU A 214 8.02 9.13 24.09
C LEU A 214 8.74 7.83 24.44
N ALA A 215 9.81 7.88 25.24
CA ALA A 215 10.52 6.69 25.71
C ALA A 215 9.63 5.81 26.61
N ASN A 216 8.86 6.43 27.52
CA ASN A 216 7.85 5.74 28.33
C ASN A 216 6.76 5.08 27.48
N ARG A 217 6.29 5.76 26.42
CA ARG A 217 5.31 5.19 25.48
C ARG A 217 5.87 3.97 24.76
N TYR A 218 7.11 4.05 24.28
CA TYR A 218 7.79 2.90 23.69
C TYR A 218 7.84 1.72 24.65
N ALA A 219 8.23 1.95 25.90
CA ALA A 219 8.25 0.92 26.93
C ALA A 219 6.86 0.32 27.21
N SER A 220 5.81 1.14 27.22
CA SER A 220 4.44 0.67 27.44
C SER A 220 3.91 -0.23 26.31
N VAL A 221 4.28 0.06 25.06
CA VAL A 221 3.83 -0.69 23.88
C VAL A 221 4.64 -1.97 23.69
N THR A 222 5.96 -1.89 23.88
CA THR A 222 6.87 -3.00 23.57
C THR A 222 7.18 -3.88 24.79
N GLY A 223 6.93 -3.39 26.00
CA GLY A 223 7.38 -4.01 27.25
C GLY A 223 8.88 -3.83 27.54
N TYR A 224 9.62 -3.08 26.71
CA TYR A 224 11.06 -2.89 26.84
C TYR A 224 11.46 -1.41 26.81
N SER A 225 12.44 -1.02 27.61
CA SER A 225 13.05 0.30 27.51
C SER A 225 13.70 0.48 26.13
N PRO A 226 13.59 1.67 25.51
CA PRO A 226 14.20 1.89 24.20
C PRO A 226 15.72 1.79 24.27
N THR A 227 16.31 1.21 23.25
CA THR A 227 17.76 1.09 23.04
C THR A 227 18.11 1.70 21.68
N VAL A 228 19.41 1.77 21.34
CA VAL A 228 19.82 2.22 20.01
C VAL A 228 19.16 1.40 18.89
N SER A 229 18.91 0.10 19.10
CA SER A 229 18.23 -0.74 18.10
C SER A 229 16.72 -0.50 17.95
N SER A 230 16.12 0.32 18.82
CA SER A 230 14.71 0.71 18.75
C SER A 230 14.42 1.74 17.66
N PHE A 231 15.44 2.27 16.99
CA PHE A 231 15.33 3.27 15.93
C PHE A 231 15.47 2.60 14.57
N ALA A 232 14.57 2.85 13.62
CA ALA A 232 14.64 2.20 12.30
C ALA A 232 16.01 2.45 11.62
N LYS A 233 16.60 3.64 11.82
CA LYS A 233 17.86 4.02 11.16
C LYS A 233 19.13 3.62 11.91
N TRP A 234 19.05 2.84 12.99
CA TRP A 234 20.17 2.65 13.93
C TRP A 234 21.47 2.14 13.33
N ARG A 235 21.43 1.37 12.23
CA ARG A 235 22.66 0.89 11.56
C ARG A 235 23.41 1.97 10.78
N ARG A 236 22.81 3.14 10.54
CA ARG A 236 23.50 4.31 9.97
C ARG A 236 24.30 5.09 10.99
N PHE A 237 24.03 4.84 12.27
CA PHE A 237 24.59 5.63 13.33
C PHE A 237 26.09 5.33 13.37
N SER A 238 26.91 6.38 13.24
CA SER A 238 28.33 6.25 13.52
C SER A 238 28.52 5.73 14.94
N PRO A 239 29.62 5.02 15.23
CA PRO A 239 29.87 4.49 16.58
C PRO A 239 29.79 5.57 17.67
N SER A 240 30.30 6.78 17.39
CA SER A 240 30.25 7.93 18.29
C SER A 240 28.82 8.42 18.53
N TYR A 241 28.00 8.48 17.48
CA TYR A 241 26.57 8.83 17.60
C TYR A 241 25.81 7.78 18.42
N ALA A 242 26.01 6.49 18.13
CA ALA A 242 25.37 5.40 18.85
C ALA A 242 25.73 5.39 20.34
N GLU A 243 26.99 5.69 20.69
CA GLU A 243 27.43 5.84 22.06
C GLU A 243 26.75 7.03 22.76
N TRP A 244 26.70 8.19 22.11
CA TRP A 244 26.00 9.37 22.64
C TRP A 244 24.51 9.07 22.88
N LEU A 245 23.82 8.51 21.88
CA LEU A 245 22.41 8.18 21.99
C LEU A 245 22.12 7.14 23.08
N SER A 246 23.01 6.14 23.24
CA SER A 246 22.89 5.14 24.32
C SER A 246 22.90 5.81 25.70
N ARG A 247 23.75 6.82 25.90
CA ARG A 247 23.79 7.60 27.15
C ARG A 247 22.55 8.46 27.32
N GLU A 248 22.10 9.15 26.27
CA GLU A 248 20.85 9.91 26.30
C GLU A 248 19.68 9.02 26.75
N LEU A 249 19.52 7.84 26.14
CA LEU A 249 18.48 6.88 26.51
C LEU A 249 18.61 6.40 27.96
N ALA A 250 19.83 6.19 28.46
CA ALA A 250 20.06 5.82 29.85
C ALA A 250 19.63 6.91 30.84
N THR A 251 19.74 8.20 30.47
CA THR A 251 19.22 9.30 31.30
C THR A 251 17.70 9.35 31.37
N LEU A 252 17.00 8.90 30.31
CA LEU A 252 15.54 8.84 30.27
C LEU A 252 14.98 7.71 31.16
N HIS A 253 15.78 6.66 31.43
CA HIS A 253 15.39 5.51 32.24
C HIS A 253 16.50 5.02 33.18
N PRO A 254 16.72 5.70 34.33
CA PRO A 254 17.82 5.37 35.25
C PRO A 254 17.73 3.99 35.91
N THR A 255 16.54 3.37 35.94
CA THR A 255 16.24 2.19 36.76
C THR A 255 16.29 0.86 36.03
N SER A 256 16.53 0.85 34.72
CA SER A 256 16.62 -0.40 33.96
C SER A 256 18.03 -0.96 34.06
N SER A 257 18.22 -2.00 34.89
CA SER A 257 19.43 -2.83 34.86
C SER A 257 19.74 -3.20 33.42
N VAL A 258 20.94 -2.86 32.94
CA VAL A 258 21.41 -3.05 31.56
C VAL A 258 21.06 -4.46 31.07
N THR A 259 19.93 -4.60 30.39
CA THR A 259 19.58 -5.84 29.71
C THR A 259 20.56 -6.00 28.58
N THR A 260 21.28 -7.13 28.57
CA THR A 260 22.21 -7.48 27.51
C THR A 260 21.53 -7.32 26.15
N PRO A 261 22.19 -6.70 25.16
CA PRO A 261 21.62 -6.49 23.84
C PRO A 261 21.13 -7.83 23.28
N ARG A 262 19.86 -7.84 22.83
CA ARG A 262 19.24 -9.04 22.25
C ARG A 262 20.11 -9.47 21.05
N PRO A 263 20.55 -10.74 20.96
CA PRO A 263 21.38 -11.17 19.85
C PRO A 263 20.67 -10.87 18.54
N SER A 264 21.37 -10.21 17.62
CA SER A 264 20.89 -9.95 16.27
C SER A 264 20.39 -11.27 15.67
N PRO A 265 19.13 -11.36 15.21
CA PRO A 265 18.67 -12.59 14.59
C PRO A 265 19.60 -12.93 13.41
N LYS A 266 20.08 -14.17 13.31
CA LYS A 266 20.91 -14.61 12.19
C LYS A 266 19.98 -15.11 11.07
N GLY A 267 20.15 -14.61 9.85
CA GLY A 267 19.38 -15.04 8.67
C GLY A 267 18.11 -14.22 8.35
N ILE A 268 18.10 -12.93 8.66
CA ILE A 268 16.88 -12.10 8.70
C ILE A 268 16.33 -11.85 7.28
N GLU A 269 15.07 -12.24 7.05
CA GLU A 269 14.20 -11.79 5.97
C GLU A 269 13.73 -10.34 6.18
N ASN A 270 13.19 -9.65 5.17
CA ASN A 270 12.63 -8.32 5.42
C ASN A 270 11.52 -8.37 6.48
N VAL A 271 11.59 -7.44 7.44
CA VAL A 271 10.65 -7.23 8.53
C VAL A 271 9.85 -5.97 8.23
N PHE A 272 8.53 -6.10 8.17
CA PHE A 272 7.62 -4.98 7.98
C PHE A 272 6.99 -4.66 9.33
N LEU A 273 7.03 -3.38 9.70
CA LEU A 273 6.39 -2.88 10.91
C LEU A 273 5.22 -1.97 10.51
N TYR A 274 4.11 -2.13 11.21
CA TYR A 274 2.84 -1.55 10.83
C TYR A 274 2.39 -0.56 11.89
N GLY A 275 1.74 0.52 11.43
CA GLY A 275 1.07 1.45 12.30
C GLY A 275 -0.37 1.02 12.58
N SER A 276 -0.98 1.65 13.58
CA SER A 276 -2.43 1.56 13.75
C SER A 276 -3.15 2.30 12.62
N THR A 277 -4.31 1.78 12.21
CA THR A 277 -5.17 2.45 11.22
C THR A 277 -5.86 3.65 11.87
N VAL A 278 -5.46 4.87 11.49
CA VAL A 278 -6.02 6.12 12.04
C VAL A 278 -6.46 7.07 10.92
N GLN A 279 -6.98 6.51 9.82
CA GLN A 279 -7.52 7.35 8.74
C GLN A 279 -8.56 8.34 9.28
N THR A 280 -8.54 9.56 8.75
CA THR A 280 -9.48 10.62 9.11
C THR A 280 -10.92 10.14 8.88
N GLY A 281 -11.74 10.11 9.92
CA GLY A 281 -13.10 9.52 9.89
C GLY A 281 -14.15 10.36 9.16
N GLY A 282 -13.76 11.46 8.51
CA GLY A 282 -14.68 12.34 7.81
C GLY A 282 -14.98 11.90 6.38
N ASN A 283 -16.24 12.04 5.98
CA ASN A 283 -16.62 12.36 4.58
C ASN A 283 -16.01 13.72 4.22
N LEU A 284 -14.69 13.77 4.11
CA LEU A 284 -13.97 14.91 3.55
C LEU A 284 -14.37 14.93 2.08
N ASN A 285 -15.50 15.61 1.84
CA ASN A 285 -16.06 15.83 0.52
C ASN A 285 -14.92 16.32 -0.35
N PHE A 286 -14.60 15.50 -1.33
CA PHE A 286 -13.51 15.72 -2.25
C PHE A 286 -13.73 17.08 -2.90
N GLU A 287 -13.03 18.12 -2.44
CA GLU A 287 -12.80 19.30 -3.25
C GLU A 287 -11.82 18.91 -4.35
N GLY A 288 -12.37 18.20 -5.34
CA GLY A 288 -12.01 18.02 -6.75
C GLY A 288 -10.69 18.59 -7.30
N SER A 289 -9.55 18.48 -6.62
CA SER A 289 -8.35 19.20 -7.06
C SER A 289 -7.62 18.53 -8.23
N THR A 290 -8.06 17.36 -8.68
CA THR A 290 -7.76 16.91 -10.04
C THR A 290 -9.04 16.42 -10.67
N ARG A 291 -9.70 17.28 -11.46
CA ARG A 291 -10.71 16.81 -12.41
C ARG A 291 -10.10 15.61 -13.15
N PRO A 292 -10.80 14.46 -13.23
CA PRO A 292 -10.28 13.28 -13.91
C PRO A 292 -9.78 13.69 -15.30
N ARG A 293 -8.53 13.32 -15.62
CA ARG A 293 -7.92 13.72 -16.90
C ARG A 293 -8.76 13.12 -18.03
N LYS A 294 -9.05 13.95 -19.04
CA LYS A 294 -9.76 13.58 -20.27
C LYS A 294 -8.92 14.02 -21.46
N LEU A 295 -8.99 13.27 -22.55
CA LEU A 295 -8.41 13.74 -23.80
C LEU A 295 -9.10 15.04 -24.27
N PRO A 296 -8.36 15.97 -24.89
CA PRO A 296 -8.97 17.08 -25.64
C PRO A 296 -9.89 16.55 -26.75
N LYS A 297 -10.93 17.30 -27.13
CA LYS A 297 -11.88 16.85 -28.19
C LYS A 297 -11.20 16.81 -29.55
N GLU A 298 -10.23 17.69 -29.76
CA GLU A 298 -9.45 17.85 -30.98
C GLU A 298 -8.59 16.61 -31.26
N VAL A 299 -8.04 15.99 -30.20
CA VAL A 299 -7.30 14.73 -30.27
C VAL A 299 -8.19 13.58 -30.75
N VAL A 300 -9.45 13.53 -30.31
CA VAL A 300 -10.42 12.53 -30.78
C VAL A 300 -10.80 12.78 -32.24
N GLY A 301 -10.98 14.04 -32.65
CA GLY A 301 -11.22 14.39 -34.05
C GLY A 301 -10.10 13.92 -34.98
N GLN A 302 -8.83 14.12 -34.57
CA GLN A 302 -7.67 13.62 -35.32
C GLN A 302 -7.66 12.09 -35.44
N PHE A 303 -8.05 11.37 -34.37
CA PHE A 303 -8.21 9.91 -34.42
C PHE A 303 -9.30 9.50 -35.42
N ASP A 304 -10.47 10.10 -35.33
CA ASP A 304 -11.62 9.83 -36.21
C ASP A 304 -11.32 10.13 -37.69
N GLU A 305 -10.43 11.10 -37.97
CA GLU A 305 -10.00 11.50 -39.31
C GLU A 305 -8.83 10.64 -39.84
N GLY A 306 -8.33 9.68 -39.05
CA GLY A 306 -7.16 8.86 -39.41
C GLY A 306 -5.83 9.62 -39.39
N LEU A 307 -5.79 10.81 -38.77
CA LEU A 307 -4.60 11.65 -38.59
C LEU A 307 -3.74 11.17 -37.41
N VAL A 308 -3.49 9.87 -37.38
CA VAL A 308 -2.73 9.21 -36.31
C VAL A 308 -1.76 8.20 -36.90
N THR A 309 -0.66 7.96 -36.19
CA THR A 309 0.31 6.93 -36.55
C THR A 309 0.37 5.91 -35.43
N ARG A 310 0.08 4.64 -35.73
CA ARG A 310 0.24 3.55 -34.77
C ARG A 310 1.71 3.40 -34.42
N GLN A 311 2.03 3.37 -33.13
CA GLN A 311 3.39 3.10 -32.68
C GLN A 311 3.66 1.60 -32.80
N GLY A 312 4.69 1.22 -33.56
CA GLY A 312 5.10 -0.17 -33.71
C GLY A 312 5.89 -0.68 -32.48
N GLY A 313 5.82 -1.97 -32.19
CA GLY A 313 6.70 -2.64 -31.21
C GLY A 313 6.25 -2.57 -29.75
N HIS A 314 5.12 -1.92 -29.44
CA HIS A 314 4.58 -1.84 -28.09
C HIS A 314 3.07 -2.14 -28.11
N ASP A 315 2.69 -3.38 -27.77
CA ASP A 315 1.30 -3.75 -27.48
C ASP A 315 1.15 -3.83 -25.95
N PRO A 316 0.89 -2.69 -25.27
CA PRO A 316 0.66 -2.68 -23.83
C PRO A 316 -0.53 -3.60 -23.50
N LYS A 317 -0.31 -4.68 -22.74
CA LYS A 317 -1.38 -5.59 -22.32
C LYS A 317 -2.13 -4.98 -21.14
N PHE A 318 -3.28 -4.37 -21.42
CA PHE A 318 -4.14 -3.74 -20.42
C PHE A 318 -5.15 -4.72 -19.83
N SER A 319 -5.65 -5.64 -20.67
CA SER A 319 -6.63 -6.66 -20.29
C SER A 319 -6.50 -7.85 -21.23
N ASN A 320 -6.76 -9.06 -20.72
CA ASN A 320 -6.77 -10.27 -21.53
C ASN A 320 -7.97 -10.36 -22.49
N ASN A 321 -8.97 -9.49 -22.34
CA ASN A 321 -10.22 -9.52 -23.09
C ASN A 321 -10.36 -8.37 -24.11
N SER A 322 -9.33 -7.53 -24.27
CA SER A 322 -9.33 -6.41 -25.20
C SER A 322 -8.06 -6.36 -26.03
N SER A 323 -8.18 -5.84 -27.25
CA SER A 323 -7.03 -5.44 -28.06
C SER A 323 -6.66 -4.00 -27.71
N THR A 324 -5.37 -3.73 -27.53
CA THR A 324 -4.87 -2.43 -27.06
C THR A 324 -3.62 -2.02 -27.81
N TYR A 325 -3.52 -0.74 -28.15
CA TYR A 325 -2.38 -0.19 -28.88
C TYR A 325 -2.21 1.30 -28.60
N ILE A 326 -1.04 1.84 -28.95
CA ILE A 326 -0.73 3.26 -28.82
C ILE A 326 -0.73 3.89 -30.20
N VAL A 327 -1.38 5.04 -30.31
CA VAL A 327 -1.28 5.90 -31.49
C VAL A 327 -0.73 7.26 -31.10
N LYS A 328 -0.05 7.90 -32.03
CA LYS A 328 0.39 9.29 -31.88
C LYS A 328 -0.37 10.16 -32.86
N THR A 329 -0.96 11.26 -32.39
CA THR A 329 -1.66 12.18 -33.29
C THR A 329 -0.69 12.99 -34.15
N GLN A 330 -1.10 13.28 -35.38
CA GLN A 330 -0.33 14.06 -36.34
C GLN A 330 -0.58 15.56 -36.13
N HIS A 331 -0.07 16.12 -35.04
CA HIS A 331 -0.05 17.57 -34.83
C HIS A 331 1.35 18.13 -35.17
N PRO A 332 1.48 19.19 -36.00
CA PRO A 332 2.77 19.67 -36.52
C PRO A 332 3.80 20.05 -35.44
N LEU A 333 3.34 20.43 -34.25
CA LEU A 333 4.20 20.89 -33.17
C LEU A 333 4.21 19.95 -31.95
N ASN A 334 3.13 19.21 -31.70
CA ASN A 334 2.86 18.57 -30.40
C ASN A 334 1.96 17.34 -30.58
N GLY A 335 2.43 16.32 -31.30
CA GLY A 335 1.69 15.05 -31.39
C GLY A 335 1.44 14.46 -30.01
N VAL A 336 0.20 14.04 -29.75
CA VAL A 336 -0.22 13.50 -28.44
C VAL A 336 -0.27 11.99 -28.54
N ASP A 337 0.37 11.30 -27.60
CA ASP A 337 0.22 9.86 -27.47
C ASP A 337 -1.15 9.54 -26.86
N VAL A 338 -1.85 8.60 -27.47
CA VAL A 338 -3.19 8.15 -27.09
C VAL A 338 -3.16 6.65 -26.94
N PHE A 339 -3.69 6.17 -25.83
CA PHE A 339 -3.89 4.75 -25.61
C PHE A 339 -5.28 4.36 -26.12
N VAL A 340 -5.34 3.34 -26.97
CA VAL A 340 -6.57 2.88 -27.61
C VAL A 340 -6.93 1.49 -27.12
N LYS A 341 -8.19 1.29 -26.74
CA LYS A 341 -8.75 0.00 -26.32
C LYS A 341 -9.95 -0.37 -27.20
N GLU A 342 -9.86 -1.52 -27.83
CA GLU A 342 -10.95 -2.20 -28.54
C GLU A 342 -11.61 -3.17 -27.58
N SER A 343 -12.88 -2.94 -27.26
CA SER A 343 -13.65 -3.79 -26.33
C SER A 343 -15.08 -3.94 -26.83
N SER A 344 -15.63 -5.15 -26.69
CA SER A 344 -17.07 -5.40 -26.89
C SER A 344 -17.94 -4.73 -25.82
N HIS A 345 -17.33 -4.19 -24.76
CA HIS A 345 -17.96 -3.55 -23.61
C HIS A 345 -17.54 -2.08 -23.46
N ALA A 346 -17.15 -1.43 -24.57
CA ALA A 346 -16.62 -0.07 -24.56
C ALA A 346 -17.61 0.93 -23.93
N GLN A 347 -18.92 0.79 -24.22
CA GLN A 347 -19.93 1.71 -23.72
C GLN A 347 -20.14 1.57 -22.21
N GLU A 348 -20.20 0.34 -21.71
CA GLU A 348 -20.28 0.05 -20.27
C GLU A 348 -19.05 0.57 -19.53
N GLU A 349 -17.86 0.34 -20.07
CA GLU A 349 -16.60 0.82 -19.48
C GLU A 349 -16.53 2.36 -19.45
N LEU A 350 -16.95 3.06 -20.51
CA LEU A 350 -17.03 4.52 -20.51
C LEU A 350 -17.97 5.05 -19.42
N GLN A 351 -19.11 4.38 -19.20
CA GLN A 351 -20.05 4.78 -18.17
C GLN A 351 -19.50 4.49 -16.77
N ALA A 352 -18.94 3.31 -16.56
CA ALA A 352 -18.30 2.90 -15.32
C ALA A 352 -17.13 3.83 -14.96
N ALA A 353 -16.31 4.26 -15.92
CA ALA A 353 -15.24 5.23 -15.71
C ALA A 353 -15.76 6.59 -15.21
N LYS A 354 -16.89 7.07 -15.75
CA LYS A 354 -17.52 8.33 -15.29
C LYS A 354 -18.02 8.20 -13.86
N GLU A 355 -18.59 7.06 -13.51
CA GLU A 355 -19.09 6.80 -12.15
C GLU A 355 -17.95 6.64 -11.17
N ALA A 356 -16.92 5.85 -11.52
CA ALA A 356 -15.72 5.68 -10.72
C ALA A 356 -15.05 7.02 -10.40
N SER A 357 -15.12 8.01 -11.31
CA SER A 357 -14.49 9.32 -11.11
C SER A 357 -15.07 10.14 -9.97
N ARG A 358 -16.25 9.74 -9.47
CA ARG A 358 -16.89 10.36 -8.32
C ARG A 358 -16.29 9.87 -7.00
N TYR A 359 -15.66 8.69 -7.01
CA TYR A 359 -15.20 8.02 -5.79
C TYR A 359 -13.68 7.81 -5.76
N PHE A 360 -13.05 7.57 -6.91
CA PHE A 360 -11.62 7.32 -7.01
C PHE A 360 -10.86 8.54 -7.55
N PRO A 361 -9.83 9.03 -6.85
CA PRO A 361 -9.08 10.22 -7.27
C PRO A 361 -8.09 9.95 -8.41
N ARG A 362 -7.74 8.68 -8.65
CA ARG A 362 -6.62 8.27 -9.51
C ARG A 362 -7.09 7.54 -10.75
N ILE A 363 -8.02 8.15 -11.46
CA ILE A 363 -8.59 7.57 -12.67
C ILE A 363 -8.63 8.57 -13.82
N VAL A 364 -8.78 8.02 -15.02
CA VAL A 364 -8.99 8.76 -16.26
C VAL A 364 -10.36 8.44 -16.83
N ILE A 365 -11.00 9.39 -17.50
CA ILE A 365 -12.23 9.11 -18.23
C ILE A 365 -11.89 9.03 -19.73
N PRO A 366 -12.08 7.87 -20.38
CA PRO A 366 -11.83 7.75 -21.80
C PRO A 366 -12.83 8.58 -22.61
N ARG A 367 -12.55 8.73 -23.90
CA ARG A 367 -13.54 9.18 -24.89
C ARG A 367 -13.81 8.05 -25.88
N MET A 368 -15.02 8.02 -26.42
CA MET A 368 -15.38 7.09 -27.48
C MET A 368 -15.02 7.71 -28.84
N ALA A 369 -14.31 6.96 -29.69
CA ALA A 369 -14.15 7.28 -31.11
C ALA A 369 -15.44 6.96 -31.90
N LYS A 370 -15.58 7.49 -33.12
CA LYS A 370 -16.72 7.14 -34.00
C LYS A 370 -16.76 5.66 -34.37
N SER A 371 -15.60 5.03 -34.43
CA SER A 371 -15.41 3.60 -34.71
C SER A 371 -15.71 2.69 -33.50
N GLY A 372 -15.94 3.27 -32.31
CA GLY A 372 -16.36 2.54 -31.10
C GLY A 372 -15.23 2.17 -30.13
N GLU A 373 -13.98 2.51 -30.43
CA GLU A 373 -12.84 2.33 -29.52
C GLU A 373 -12.84 3.37 -28.40
N LEU A 374 -12.28 2.96 -27.26
CA LEU A 374 -12.00 3.85 -26.14
C LEU A 374 -10.62 4.48 -26.27
N LEU A 375 -10.58 5.80 -26.23
CA LEU A 375 -9.39 6.63 -26.29
C LEU A 375 -9.07 7.18 -24.90
N TYR A 376 -7.95 6.73 -24.34
CA TYR A 376 -7.46 7.11 -23.04
C TYR A 376 -6.29 8.11 -23.15
N PRO A 377 -6.20 9.09 -22.23
CA PRO A 377 -4.97 9.85 -22.07
C PRO A 377 -3.80 8.91 -21.82
N PHE A 378 -2.71 9.05 -22.59
CA PHE A 378 -1.56 8.19 -22.41
C PHE A 378 -0.91 8.40 -21.05
N PHE A 379 -0.66 7.29 -20.37
CA PHE A 379 0.03 7.26 -19.09
C PHE A 379 1.29 6.41 -19.23
N ALA A 380 2.44 7.07 -19.26
CA ALA A 380 3.76 6.44 -19.36
C ALA A 380 4.19 5.80 -18.02
N GLY A 381 3.36 4.92 -17.48
CA GLY A 381 3.63 4.16 -16.27
C GLY A 381 3.91 2.68 -16.58
N ILE A 382 4.30 1.95 -15.54
CA ILE A 382 4.47 0.50 -15.55
C ILE A 382 3.41 -0.12 -14.63
N THR A 383 2.84 -1.26 -15.01
CA THR A 383 1.85 -1.94 -14.16
C THR A 383 2.52 -2.51 -12.90
N GLN A 384 1.79 -2.61 -11.80
CA GLN A 384 2.32 -3.23 -10.58
C GLN A 384 2.76 -4.68 -10.84
N SER A 385 2.03 -5.43 -11.67
CA SER A 385 2.39 -6.80 -12.05
C SER A 385 3.73 -6.86 -12.77
N ASP A 386 4.01 -5.91 -13.66
CA ASP A 386 5.30 -5.85 -14.37
C ASP A 386 6.45 -5.45 -13.42
N ILE A 387 6.20 -4.55 -12.46
CA ILE A 387 7.18 -4.23 -11.41
C ILE A 387 7.46 -5.48 -10.56
N MET A 388 6.41 -6.20 -10.14
CA MET A 388 6.52 -7.43 -9.36
C MET A 388 7.30 -8.50 -10.13
N LEU A 389 6.97 -8.73 -11.40
CA LEU A 389 7.67 -9.69 -12.23
C LEU A 389 9.15 -9.31 -12.40
N SER A 390 9.44 -8.02 -12.62
CA SER A 390 10.81 -7.51 -12.72
C SER A 390 11.58 -7.67 -11.41
N TYR A 391 10.93 -7.44 -10.26
CA TYR A 391 11.52 -7.63 -8.93
C TYR A 391 11.90 -9.11 -8.70
N ILE A 392 11.00 -10.04 -9.03
CA ILE A 392 11.23 -11.47 -8.93
C ILE A 392 12.35 -11.91 -9.88
N GLN A 393 12.30 -11.48 -11.14
CA GLN A 393 13.31 -11.79 -12.16
C GLN A 393 14.69 -11.25 -11.81
N GLY A 394 14.74 -10.10 -11.13
CA GLY A 394 15.96 -9.49 -10.59
C GLY A 394 16.47 -10.13 -9.30
N GLY A 395 15.95 -11.28 -8.89
CA GLY A 395 16.41 -12.01 -7.69
C GLY A 395 15.99 -11.36 -6.37
N ARG A 396 14.93 -10.53 -6.37
CA ARG A 396 14.31 -9.93 -5.19
C ARG A 396 15.20 -8.98 -4.38
N GLN A 397 16.23 -8.42 -5.01
CA GLN A 397 17.18 -7.52 -4.35
C GLN A 397 16.89 -6.03 -4.58
N ASP A 398 16.04 -5.69 -5.56
CA ASP A 398 15.74 -4.29 -5.88
C ASP A 398 14.76 -3.69 -4.84
N THR A 399 15.35 -2.99 -3.87
CA THR A 399 14.62 -2.29 -2.80
C THR A 399 13.70 -1.19 -3.33
N SER A 400 14.06 -0.52 -4.43
CA SER A 400 13.23 0.54 -5.03
C SER A 400 11.99 -0.04 -5.69
N MET A 401 12.11 -1.19 -6.35
CA MET A 401 10.93 -1.94 -6.85
C MET A 401 10.04 -2.42 -5.70
N MET A 402 10.62 -3.01 -4.65
CA MET A 402 9.88 -3.43 -3.47
C MET A 402 9.10 -2.25 -2.83
N GLU A 403 9.75 -1.10 -2.65
CA GLU A 403 9.10 0.12 -2.14
C GLU A 403 7.99 0.62 -3.06
N SER A 404 8.19 0.54 -4.39
CA SER A 404 7.16 0.90 -5.37
C SER A 404 5.93 0.01 -5.22
N ILE A 405 6.11 -1.29 -5.04
CA ILE A 405 5.04 -2.27 -4.85
C ILE A 405 4.27 -2.00 -3.55
N LEU A 406 4.98 -1.82 -2.43
CA LEU A 406 4.37 -1.52 -1.13
C LEU A 406 3.63 -0.19 -1.15
N TYR A 407 4.20 0.83 -1.80
CA TYR A 407 3.54 2.12 -1.99
C TYR A 407 2.22 1.97 -2.75
N LEU A 408 2.22 1.22 -3.86
CA LEU A 408 1.01 0.95 -4.64
C LEU A 408 -0.05 0.23 -3.81
N GLU A 409 0.33 -0.79 -3.03
CA GLU A 409 -0.62 -1.49 -2.15
C GLU A 409 -1.21 -0.59 -1.06
N LEU A 410 -0.41 0.29 -0.46
CA LEU A 410 -0.88 1.26 0.52
C LEU A 410 -1.81 2.32 -0.12
N VAL A 411 -1.56 2.71 -1.38
CA VAL A 411 -2.45 3.59 -2.15
C VAL A 411 -3.76 2.88 -2.47
N LYS A 412 -3.71 1.64 -2.97
CA LYS A 412 -4.90 0.82 -3.28
C LYS A 412 -5.77 0.62 -2.04
N ALA A 413 -5.18 0.18 -0.93
CA ALA A 413 -5.90 -0.02 0.33
C ALA A 413 -6.57 1.28 0.81
N GLY A 414 -5.84 2.41 0.78
CA GLY A 414 -6.37 3.70 1.21
C GLY A 414 -7.47 4.25 0.31
N ASP A 415 -7.30 4.21 -1.01
CA ASP A 415 -8.27 4.73 -1.96
C ASP A 415 -9.54 3.86 -2.00
N THR A 416 -9.39 2.53 -1.98
CA THR A 416 -10.54 1.61 -1.91
C THR A 416 -11.33 1.75 -0.62
N LEU A 417 -10.66 1.77 0.54
CA LEU A 417 -11.34 1.92 1.85
C LEU A 417 -12.11 3.24 1.93
N ARG A 418 -11.49 4.34 1.49
CA ARG A 418 -12.14 5.65 1.45
C ARG A 418 -13.39 5.62 0.56
N ASN A 419 -13.26 5.07 -0.65
CA ASN A 419 -14.38 4.94 -1.56
C ASN A 419 -15.49 4.08 -0.95
N TYR A 420 -15.14 2.96 -0.29
CA TYR A 420 -16.13 2.14 0.42
C TYR A 420 -16.86 2.97 1.47
N ARG A 421 -16.17 3.64 2.39
CA ARG A 421 -16.81 4.51 3.39
C ARG A 421 -17.80 5.52 2.78
N SER A 422 -17.44 6.12 1.66
CA SER A 422 -18.28 7.12 1.00
C SER A 422 -19.50 6.56 0.24
N SER A 423 -19.49 5.26 -0.08
CA SER A 423 -20.50 4.61 -0.93
C SER A 423 -21.15 3.38 -0.30
N LEU A 424 -20.76 3.04 0.93
CA LEU A 424 -21.20 1.85 1.65
C LEU A 424 -22.70 1.95 1.95
N SER A 425 -23.41 0.88 1.61
CA SER A 425 -24.81 0.68 1.97
C SER A 425 -24.98 -0.71 2.57
N LEU A 426 -25.56 -0.75 3.77
CA LEU A 426 -26.02 -2.01 4.38
C LEU A 426 -27.33 -2.52 3.77
N GLN A 427 -28.06 -1.65 3.07
CA GLN A 427 -29.29 -2.06 2.39
C GLN A 427 -28.95 -2.76 1.08
N SER A 428 -29.49 -3.96 0.93
CA SER A 428 -29.57 -4.65 -0.35
C SER A 428 -30.33 -3.77 -1.34
N ILE A 429 -29.74 -3.46 -2.50
CA ILE A 429 -30.53 -2.90 -3.60
C ILE A 429 -31.52 -4.00 -4.00
N ALA A 430 -32.83 -3.68 -4.06
CA ALA A 430 -33.85 -4.54 -4.69
C ALA A 430 -33.27 -5.16 -5.97
N PRO A 431 -33.48 -6.47 -6.25
CA PRO A 431 -32.61 -7.31 -7.09
C PRO A 431 -31.96 -6.49 -8.20
N ALA A 432 -30.73 -6.03 -7.93
CA ALA A 432 -30.07 -5.06 -8.77
C ALA A 432 -29.95 -5.64 -10.19
N PRO A 433 -30.07 -4.83 -11.26
CA PRO A 433 -29.72 -5.26 -12.59
C PRO A 433 -28.32 -5.89 -12.55
N ARG A 434 -28.17 -7.04 -13.25
CA ARG A 434 -26.98 -7.92 -13.25
C ARG A 434 -25.69 -7.08 -13.20
N GLN A 435 -25.06 -7.05 -12.02
CA GLN A 435 -23.84 -6.28 -11.81
C GLN A 435 -22.73 -6.80 -12.75
N ASN A 436 -21.98 -5.89 -13.37
CA ASN A 436 -20.96 -6.26 -14.36
C ASN A 436 -19.89 -7.20 -13.82
N ILE A 437 -19.61 -7.14 -12.50
CA ILE A 437 -18.67 -8.03 -11.81
C ILE A 437 -19.04 -9.52 -11.92
N GLN A 438 -20.34 -9.84 -12.10
CA GLN A 438 -20.81 -11.22 -12.26
C GLN A 438 -20.24 -11.92 -13.49
N ARG A 439 -19.79 -11.14 -14.49
CA ARG A 439 -19.09 -11.66 -15.67
C ARG A 439 -17.78 -12.36 -15.33
N PHE A 440 -17.15 -12.00 -14.22
CA PHE A 440 -15.91 -12.62 -13.75
C PHE A 440 -16.11 -13.81 -12.84
N PHE A 441 -17.33 -14.02 -12.34
CA PHE A 441 -17.63 -15.04 -11.35
C PHE A 441 -18.78 -15.95 -11.85
N HIS A 442 -20.02 -15.65 -11.50
CA HIS A 442 -21.18 -16.48 -11.80
C HIS A 442 -21.30 -16.84 -13.28
N ASP A 443 -21.08 -15.90 -14.19
CA ASP A 443 -21.28 -16.12 -15.62
C ASP A 443 -20.27 -17.10 -16.22
N ARG A 444 -19.08 -17.21 -15.62
CA ARG A 444 -18.05 -18.18 -16.05
C ARG A 444 -18.40 -19.62 -15.70
N LEU A 445 -19.30 -19.80 -14.73
CA LEU A 445 -19.79 -21.11 -14.29
C LEU A 445 -20.98 -21.61 -15.12
N LEU A 446 -21.65 -20.73 -15.86
CA LEU A 446 -22.81 -21.12 -16.66
C LEU A 446 -22.39 -22.12 -17.73
N ASN A 447 -22.98 -23.32 -17.68
CA ASN A 447 -22.69 -24.45 -18.56
C ASN A 447 -21.20 -24.85 -18.57
N ASP A 448 -20.48 -24.60 -17.47
CA ASP A 448 -19.04 -24.85 -17.33
C ASP A 448 -18.21 -24.22 -18.46
N ARG A 449 -18.72 -23.16 -19.10
CA ARG A 449 -18.17 -22.60 -20.34
C ARG A 449 -16.67 -22.35 -20.26
N ARG A 450 -16.22 -21.70 -19.18
CA ARG A 450 -14.81 -21.34 -19.02
C ARG A 450 -13.91 -22.56 -18.82
N MET A 451 -14.40 -23.59 -18.13
CA MET A 451 -13.69 -24.85 -17.97
C MET A 451 -13.58 -25.60 -19.30
N HIS A 452 -14.62 -25.58 -20.13
CA HIS A 452 -14.55 -26.13 -21.49
C HIS A 452 -13.59 -25.35 -22.39
N GLU A 453 -13.59 -24.01 -22.32
CA GLU A 453 -12.66 -23.15 -23.07
C GLU A 453 -11.19 -23.50 -22.76
N TYR A 454 -10.86 -23.80 -21.50
CA TYR A 454 -9.48 -24.08 -21.07
C TYR A 454 -9.10 -25.56 -21.13
N TYR A 455 -10.01 -26.45 -20.74
CA TYR A 455 -9.69 -27.86 -20.45
C TYR A 455 -10.60 -28.84 -21.20
N GLY A 456 -11.38 -28.38 -22.18
CA GLY A 456 -12.31 -29.22 -22.94
C GLY A 456 -11.64 -30.36 -23.71
N GLN A 457 -10.35 -30.22 -24.04
CA GLN A 457 -9.55 -31.27 -24.69
C GLN A 457 -8.94 -32.27 -23.70
N GLY A 458 -9.19 -32.10 -22.40
CA GLY A 458 -8.53 -32.83 -21.33
C GLY A 458 -7.24 -32.13 -20.87
N LEU A 459 -6.73 -32.58 -19.72
CA LEU A 459 -5.55 -32.04 -19.06
C LEU A 459 -4.55 -33.17 -18.79
N THR A 460 -3.28 -32.97 -19.12
CA THR A 460 -2.24 -33.97 -18.81
C THR A 460 -1.76 -33.81 -17.37
N LEU A 461 -2.06 -34.79 -16.52
CA LEU A 461 -1.62 -34.86 -15.12
C LEU A 461 -0.80 -36.14 -14.91
N GLY A 462 0.46 -36.01 -14.49
CA GLY A 462 1.33 -37.15 -14.21
C GLY A 462 1.62 -38.03 -15.45
N GLY A 463 1.53 -37.45 -16.64
CA GLY A 463 1.64 -38.17 -17.93
C GLY A 463 0.34 -38.84 -18.39
N GLU A 464 -0.75 -38.73 -17.64
CA GLU A 464 -2.07 -39.23 -18.00
C GLU A 464 -2.97 -38.09 -18.49
N THR A 465 -3.66 -38.26 -19.62
CA THR A 465 -4.69 -37.32 -20.06
C THR A 465 -5.99 -37.56 -19.27
N VAL A 466 -6.35 -36.60 -18.42
CA VAL A 466 -7.58 -36.58 -17.64
C VAL A 466 -8.65 -35.80 -18.42
N SER A 467 -9.75 -36.46 -18.77
CA SER A 467 -10.90 -35.77 -19.39
C SER A 467 -11.53 -34.76 -18.42
N LEU A 468 -12.22 -33.76 -18.95
CA LEU A 468 -12.88 -32.75 -18.11
C LEU A 468 -13.94 -33.37 -17.18
N GLU A 469 -14.70 -34.37 -17.65
CA GLU A 469 -15.68 -35.10 -16.84
C GLU A 469 -15.01 -35.85 -15.67
N ARG A 470 -13.87 -36.50 -15.94
CA ARG A 470 -13.10 -37.15 -14.87
C ARG A 470 -12.53 -36.11 -13.92
N LEU A 471 -11.98 -35.01 -14.42
CA LEU A 471 -11.44 -33.93 -13.61
C LEU A 471 -12.50 -33.37 -12.64
N PHE A 472 -13.74 -33.22 -13.09
CA PHE A 472 -14.85 -32.78 -12.26
C PHE A 472 -15.22 -33.76 -11.14
N SER A 473 -15.05 -35.06 -11.37
CA SER A 473 -15.40 -36.13 -10.41
C SER A 473 -14.22 -36.60 -9.54
N LEU A 474 -13.00 -36.09 -9.76
CA LEU A 474 -11.86 -36.45 -8.94
C LEU A 474 -12.11 -36.07 -7.48
N ARG A 475 -11.74 -36.98 -6.57
CA ARG A 475 -11.68 -36.68 -5.13
C ARG A 475 -10.36 -35.99 -4.83
N TRP A 476 -10.41 -34.85 -4.14
CA TRP A 476 -9.24 -34.05 -3.80
C TRP A 476 -8.84 -34.32 -2.36
N ILE A 477 -7.57 -34.69 -2.15
CA ILE A 477 -6.98 -34.77 -0.82
C ILE A 477 -5.74 -33.87 -0.83
N ILE A 478 -5.80 -32.76 -0.10
CA ILE A 478 -4.74 -31.75 -0.05
C ILE A 478 -4.17 -31.73 1.37
N ASN A 479 -2.85 -31.92 1.51
CA ASN A 479 -2.15 -32.04 2.79
C ASN A 479 -2.83 -33.04 3.74
N GLY A 480 -3.28 -34.17 3.18
CA GLY A 480 -3.99 -35.23 3.92
C GLY A 480 -5.46 -34.94 4.27
N LYS A 481 -5.97 -33.73 4.00
CA LYS A 481 -7.38 -33.36 4.26
C LYS A 481 -8.24 -33.59 3.01
N PRO A 482 -9.40 -34.25 3.12
CA PRO A 482 -10.32 -34.39 2.00
C PRO A 482 -11.05 -33.07 1.70
N TYR A 483 -11.25 -32.80 0.41
CA TYR A 483 -11.99 -31.66 -0.13
C TYR A 483 -13.09 -32.17 -1.08
N PRO A 484 -14.15 -31.38 -1.31
CA PRO A 484 -15.17 -31.72 -2.30
C PRO A 484 -14.56 -31.89 -3.70
N SER A 485 -15.26 -32.64 -4.54
CA SER A 485 -14.95 -32.69 -5.97
C SER A 485 -15.11 -31.30 -6.60
N LEU A 486 -14.49 -31.08 -7.76
CA LEU A 486 -14.65 -29.80 -8.45
C LEU A 486 -16.10 -29.58 -8.89
N ARG A 487 -16.84 -30.64 -9.24
CA ARG A 487 -18.27 -30.53 -9.54
C ARG A 487 -19.05 -29.96 -8.36
N GLU A 488 -18.92 -30.58 -7.19
CA GLU A 488 -19.59 -30.12 -5.96
C GLU A 488 -19.18 -28.68 -5.63
N ALA A 489 -17.88 -28.38 -5.70
CA ALA A 489 -17.36 -27.04 -5.42
C ALA A 489 -17.92 -25.97 -6.38
N PHE A 490 -18.00 -26.26 -7.68
CA PHE A 490 -18.57 -25.35 -8.69
C PHE A 490 -20.08 -25.22 -8.58
N ASP A 491 -20.80 -26.29 -8.27
CA ASP A 491 -22.26 -26.24 -8.09
C ASP A 491 -22.63 -25.39 -6.88
N GLU A 492 -21.92 -25.54 -5.76
CA GLU A 492 -22.07 -24.69 -4.59
C GLU A 492 -21.68 -23.23 -4.91
N ALA A 493 -20.58 -23.01 -5.63
CA ALA A 493 -20.16 -21.67 -6.03
C ALA A 493 -21.20 -20.98 -6.93
N ARG A 494 -21.83 -21.73 -7.84
CA ARG A 494 -22.89 -21.23 -8.72
C ARG A 494 -24.09 -20.75 -7.92
N VAL A 495 -24.47 -21.47 -6.87
CA VAL A 495 -25.57 -21.08 -5.97
C VAL A 495 -25.18 -19.85 -5.14
N ALA A 496 -23.99 -19.86 -4.53
CA ALA A 496 -23.54 -18.77 -3.67
C ALA A 496 -23.33 -17.45 -4.42
N MET A 497 -22.79 -17.51 -5.65
CA MET A 497 -22.52 -16.33 -6.48
C MET A 497 -23.71 -15.89 -7.33
N ALA A 498 -24.83 -16.64 -7.34
CA ALA A 498 -26.01 -16.25 -8.08
C ALA A 498 -26.47 -14.84 -7.66
N PRO A 499 -26.83 -13.93 -8.59
CA PRO A 499 -27.20 -12.55 -8.24
C PRO A 499 -28.34 -12.43 -7.22
N ASN A 500 -29.19 -13.46 -7.13
CA ASN A 500 -30.33 -13.56 -6.21
C ASN A 500 -30.07 -14.47 -5.00
N SER A 501 -28.83 -14.90 -4.75
CA SER A 501 -28.49 -15.72 -3.59
C SER A 501 -28.63 -14.89 -2.30
N ALA A 502 -28.93 -15.57 -1.18
CA ALA A 502 -29.04 -14.90 0.12
C ALA A 502 -27.72 -14.21 0.54
N LEU A 503 -26.57 -14.84 0.26
CA LEU A 503 -25.25 -14.26 0.54
C LEU A 503 -24.99 -13.00 -0.28
N MET A 504 -25.31 -13.02 -1.58
CA MET A 504 -25.16 -11.88 -2.47
C MET A 504 -26.07 -10.71 -2.09
N LEU A 505 -27.33 -11.00 -1.75
CA LEU A 505 -28.31 -9.99 -1.41
C LEU A 505 -28.07 -9.37 -0.02
N SER A 506 -27.56 -10.15 0.95
CA SER A 506 -27.33 -9.64 2.32
C SER A 506 -25.96 -8.98 2.52
N CYS A 507 -25.00 -9.21 1.62
CA CYS A 507 -23.68 -8.62 1.75
C CYS A 507 -23.74 -7.10 1.56
N PRO A 508 -23.13 -6.30 2.45
CA PRO A 508 -23.00 -4.86 2.27
C PRO A 508 -22.39 -4.54 0.90
N ILE A 509 -22.91 -3.49 0.29
CA ILE A 509 -22.47 -3.05 -1.04
C ILE A 509 -21.70 -1.74 -0.93
N ALA A 510 -20.70 -1.58 -1.79
CA ALA A 510 -20.04 -0.31 -2.00
C ALA A 510 -19.69 -0.17 -3.48
N PHE A 511 -19.38 1.06 -3.90
CA PHE A 511 -18.81 1.25 -5.23
C PHE A 511 -17.43 0.60 -5.22
N GLY A 512 -17.08 -0.14 -6.26
CA GLY A 512 -15.83 -0.86 -6.37
C GLY A 512 -15.34 -0.83 -7.81
N LEU A 513 -14.05 -1.06 -8.00
CA LEU A 513 -13.49 -1.15 -9.36
C LEU A 513 -13.65 -2.54 -9.96
N GLY A 514 -13.95 -3.56 -9.13
CA GLY A 514 -14.16 -4.96 -9.49
C GLY A 514 -12.90 -5.73 -9.90
N ASP A 515 -11.88 -5.03 -10.39
CA ASP A 515 -10.69 -5.63 -10.98
C ASP A 515 -9.38 -4.89 -10.67
N ALA A 516 -9.28 -4.23 -9.51
CA ALA A 516 -8.11 -3.42 -9.13
C ALA A 516 -6.90 -4.26 -8.65
N HIS A 517 -6.61 -5.38 -9.30
CA HIS A 517 -5.38 -6.14 -9.08
C HIS A 517 -4.18 -5.45 -9.76
N GLY A 518 -2.96 -5.93 -9.51
CA GLY A 518 -1.73 -5.28 -9.95
C GLY A 518 -1.55 -5.19 -11.47
N GLY A 519 -2.35 -5.91 -12.27
CA GLY A 519 -2.39 -5.72 -13.73
C GLY A 519 -3.09 -4.43 -14.14
N ASN A 520 -4.00 -3.95 -13.29
CA ASN A 520 -4.87 -2.81 -13.55
C ASN A 520 -4.53 -1.57 -12.69
N VAL A 521 -3.29 -1.51 -12.19
CA VAL A 521 -2.76 -0.35 -11.47
C VAL A 521 -1.38 -0.03 -12.00
N MET A 522 -1.19 1.20 -12.46
CA MET A 522 0.06 1.69 -13.03
C MET A 522 0.74 2.69 -12.11
N LEU A 523 2.06 2.68 -12.11
CA LEU A 523 2.91 3.66 -11.44
C LEU A 523 3.76 4.39 -12.47
N LYS A 524 3.71 5.71 -12.45
CA LYS A 524 4.72 6.56 -13.09
C LYS A 524 5.70 7.00 -12.03
N ARG A 525 6.93 6.48 -12.11
CA ARG A 525 8.01 6.87 -11.20
C ARG A 525 8.39 8.33 -11.40
N ALA A 526 8.80 8.96 -10.31
CA ALA A 526 9.41 10.28 -10.33
C ALA A 526 10.56 10.32 -11.34
N ASN A 527 10.60 11.37 -12.16
CA ASN A 527 11.80 11.75 -12.89
C ASN A 527 12.82 12.36 -11.93
N GLU A 528 14.07 12.56 -12.38
CA GLU A 528 15.19 13.11 -11.59
C GLU A 528 14.85 14.43 -10.86
N ASN A 529 13.82 15.15 -11.33
CA ASN A 529 13.31 16.38 -10.76
C ASN A 529 12.37 16.20 -9.54
N GLY A 530 12.19 14.98 -9.04
CA GLY A 530 11.53 14.73 -7.75
C GLY A 530 10.01 14.85 -7.73
N VAL A 531 9.34 14.88 -8.88
CA VAL A 531 7.87 14.92 -8.97
C VAL A 531 7.29 13.58 -8.52
N THR A 532 6.27 13.64 -7.66
CA THR A 532 5.63 12.53 -6.94
C THR A 532 5.34 11.27 -7.77
N ASN A 533 5.37 10.10 -7.12
CA ASN A 533 4.81 8.85 -7.64
C ASN A 533 3.34 9.06 -8.07
N ASP A 534 3.07 9.10 -9.38
CA ASP A 534 1.71 9.20 -9.91
C ASP A 534 1.16 7.78 -10.08
N VAL A 535 -0.01 7.50 -9.50
CA VAL A 535 -0.67 6.19 -9.55
C VAL A 535 -1.94 6.33 -10.36
N LEU A 536 -2.21 5.35 -11.22
CA LEU A 536 -3.40 5.32 -12.06
C LEU A 536 -4.05 3.94 -11.99
N PHE A 537 -5.33 3.89 -11.58
CA PHE A 537 -6.16 2.70 -11.79
C PHE A 537 -6.66 2.70 -13.22
N ILE A 538 -6.75 1.52 -13.82
CA ILE A 538 -7.17 1.32 -15.20
C ILE A 538 -8.17 0.17 -15.31
N ASP A 539 -8.74 -0.02 -16.51
CA ASP A 539 -9.73 -1.06 -16.84
C ASP A 539 -10.99 -1.03 -15.96
N TYR A 540 -11.90 -0.10 -16.27
CA TYR A 540 -13.11 0.13 -15.47
C TYR A 540 -14.30 -0.73 -15.91
N GLU A 541 -14.08 -1.75 -16.74
CA GLU A 541 -15.14 -2.49 -17.45
C GLU A 541 -16.23 -3.06 -16.51
N VAL A 542 -15.83 -3.42 -15.29
CA VAL A 542 -16.74 -3.99 -14.28
C VAL A 542 -17.04 -3.06 -13.12
N ALA A 543 -16.47 -1.86 -13.05
CA ALA A 543 -16.64 -0.97 -11.91
C ALA A 543 -18.12 -0.61 -11.69
N GLY A 544 -18.54 -0.54 -10.43
CA GLY A 544 -19.93 -0.31 -10.06
C GLY A 544 -20.20 -0.61 -8.58
N LEU A 545 -21.47 -0.61 -8.19
CA LEU A 545 -21.87 -1.04 -6.85
C LEU A 545 -21.84 -2.57 -6.77
N HIS A 546 -21.04 -3.11 -5.86
CA HIS A 546 -20.80 -4.55 -5.69
C HIS A 546 -20.90 -4.94 -4.21
N PRO A 547 -21.29 -6.19 -3.89
CA PRO A 547 -20.97 -6.79 -2.60
C PRO A 547 -19.48 -6.66 -2.31
N VAL A 548 -19.14 -6.07 -1.17
CA VAL A 548 -17.75 -5.72 -0.84
C VAL A 548 -16.84 -6.96 -0.86
N MET A 549 -17.34 -8.12 -0.43
CA MET A 549 -16.58 -9.38 -0.45
C MET A 549 -16.17 -9.81 -1.86
N VAL A 550 -17.01 -9.57 -2.86
CA VAL A 550 -16.72 -9.94 -4.25
C VAL A 550 -15.71 -8.97 -4.87
N ASP A 551 -15.84 -7.66 -4.58
CA ASP A 551 -14.91 -6.63 -5.07
C ASP A 551 -13.48 -6.83 -4.52
N LEU A 552 -13.36 -7.21 -3.25
CA LEU A 552 -12.07 -7.49 -2.60
C LEU A 552 -11.32 -8.69 -3.19
N THR A 553 -12.04 -9.61 -3.83
CA THR A 553 -11.52 -10.94 -4.20
C THR A 553 -10.35 -10.86 -5.16
N LYS A 554 -10.48 -10.12 -6.26
CA LYS A 554 -9.44 -10.10 -7.30
C LYS A 554 -8.14 -9.44 -6.84
N PRO A 555 -8.16 -8.28 -6.16
CA PRO A 555 -6.94 -7.73 -5.55
C PRO A 555 -6.32 -8.66 -4.50
N LEU A 556 -7.12 -9.33 -3.65
CA LEU A 556 -6.60 -10.28 -2.67
C LEU A 556 -5.90 -11.46 -3.36
N TYR A 557 -6.55 -12.08 -4.35
CA TYR A 557 -5.97 -13.22 -5.04
C TYR A 557 -4.81 -12.85 -5.97
N GLY A 558 -5.05 -11.89 -6.88
CA GLY A 558 -4.10 -11.51 -7.93
C GLY A 558 -2.79 -10.94 -7.41
N ASP A 559 -2.81 -10.24 -6.27
CA ASP A 559 -1.61 -9.65 -5.69
C ASP A 559 -1.02 -10.51 -4.57
N GLY A 560 -1.87 -11.12 -3.73
CA GLY A 560 -1.43 -11.96 -2.61
C GLY A 560 -0.93 -13.34 -3.03
N PHE A 561 -1.48 -13.89 -4.11
CA PHE A 561 -1.08 -15.18 -4.69
C PHE A 561 -0.44 -14.99 -6.07
N PHE A 562 0.28 -13.88 -6.26
CA PHE A 562 0.90 -13.52 -7.53
C PHE A 562 1.80 -14.65 -8.07
N GLU A 563 2.61 -15.28 -7.22
CA GLU A 563 3.52 -16.36 -7.62
C GLU A 563 2.77 -17.61 -8.07
N THR A 564 1.72 -18.00 -7.36
CA THR A 564 0.84 -19.10 -7.74
C THR A 564 0.18 -18.81 -9.10
N LEU A 565 -0.27 -17.57 -9.32
CA LEU A 565 -1.00 -17.19 -10.53
C LEU A 565 -0.11 -16.97 -11.77
N TYR A 566 1.14 -16.56 -11.59
CA TYR A 566 2.06 -16.15 -12.66
C TYR A 566 3.31 -17.03 -12.77
N GLN A 567 3.33 -18.22 -12.18
CA GLN A 567 4.50 -19.12 -12.12
C GLN A 567 5.22 -19.28 -13.47
N ARG A 568 4.51 -19.49 -14.59
CA ARG A 568 5.11 -19.62 -15.94
C ARG A 568 5.96 -18.43 -16.41
N LEU A 569 5.72 -17.23 -15.87
CA LEU A 569 6.45 -16.02 -16.27
C LEU A 569 7.74 -15.83 -15.48
N MET A 570 7.94 -16.63 -14.42
CA MET A 570 9.06 -16.48 -13.49
C MET A 570 10.27 -17.29 -13.98
N PRO A 571 11.50 -16.77 -13.83
CA PRO A 571 12.70 -17.46 -14.26
C PRO A 571 13.08 -18.56 -13.26
N GLY A 572 13.36 -19.75 -13.79
CA GLY A 572 13.63 -20.93 -12.97
C GLY A 572 12.35 -21.62 -12.48
N LYS A 573 12.46 -22.87 -12.05
CA LYS A 573 11.35 -23.56 -11.39
C LYS A 573 11.21 -22.95 -9.99
N VAL A 574 10.30 -21.99 -9.80
CA VAL A 574 9.82 -21.65 -8.46
C VAL A 574 9.24 -22.94 -7.89
N ASP A 575 9.95 -23.52 -6.94
CA ASP A 575 9.49 -24.72 -6.24
C ASP A 575 8.40 -24.29 -5.26
N LEU A 576 7.14 -24.49 -5.66
CA LEU A 576 5.98 -24.26 -4.79
C LEU A 576 5.85 -25.31 -3.69
N GLY A 577 6.82 -26.23 -3.57
CA GLY A 577 6.74 -27.37 -2.65
C GLY A 577 5.62 -28.34 -3.02
N LEU A 578 5.18 -28.32 -4.28
CA LEU A 578 4.06 -29.11 -4.77
C LEU A 578 4.53 -30.52 -5.13
N LYS A 579 3.98 -31.51 -4.44
CA LYS A 579 4.04 -32.93 -4.81
C LYS A 579 2.64 -33.42 -5.03
N TYR A 580 2.44 -34.27 -6.04
CA TYR A 580 1.12 -34.85 -6.25
C TYR A 580 1.20 -36.28 -6.77
N ARG A 581 0.10 -37.02 -6.58
CA ARG A 581 -0.09 -38.36 -7.12
C ARG A 581 -1.55 -38.52 -7.54
N LEU A 582 -1.75 -38.88 -8.80
CA LEU A 582 -3.05 -39.32 -9.31
C LEU A 582 -3.21 -40.82 -9.05
N ARG A 583 -4.34 -41.22 -8.47
CA ARG A 583 -4.71 -42.61 -8.23
C ARG A 583 -5.94 -42.98 -9.05
N SER A 584 -5.71 -43.68 -10.15
CA SER A 584 -6.78 -44.03 -11.11
C SER A 584 -7.76 -45.07 -10.55
N ASP A 585 -7.30 -45.97 -9.68
CA ASP A 585 -8.12 -47.01 -9.00
C ASP A 585 -9.21 -46.42 -8.10
N THR A 586 -8.94 -45.27 -7.51
CA THR A 586 -9.77 -44.61 -6.50
C THR A 586 -10.32 -43.27 -6.99
N ASN A 587 -10.07 -42.92 -8.25
CA ASN A 587 -10.38 -41.62 -8.85
C ASN A 587 -10.03 -40.45 -7.91
N THR A 588 -8.82 -40.47 -7.36
CA THR A 588 -8.38 -39.54 -6.31
C THR A 588 -7.10 -38.85 -6.73
N ILE A 589 -7.03 -37.54 -6.50
CA ILE A 589 -5.79 -36.77 -6.59
C ILE A 589 -5.30 -36.42 -5.19
N LEU A 590 -4.06 -36.83 -4.90
CA LEU A 590 -3.36 -36.51 -3.67
C LEU A 590 -2.41 -35.36 -3.97
N ILE A 591 -2.47 -34.30 -3.17
CA ILE A 591 -1.65 -33.11 -3.32
C ILE A 591 -1.04 -32.80 -1.96
N ASP A 592 0.28 -32.66 -1.93
CA ASP A 592 1.00 -32.08 -0.80
C ASP A 592 1.59 -30.75 -1.27
N ILE A 593 1.19 -29.64 -0.64
CA ILE A 593 1.74 -28.31 -0.88
C ILE A 593 2.33 -27.74 0.40
N SER A 594 3.43 -27.01 0.27
CA SER A 594 4.04 -26.26 1.37
C SER A 594 4.63 -24.96 0.81
N PRO A 595 3.77 -24.01 0.42
CA PRO A 595 4.22 -22.79 -0.25
C PRO A 595 5.21 -22.04 0.64
N GLN A 596 6.30 -21.58 0.04
CA GLN A 596 7.26 -20.70 0.69
C GLN A 596 7.02 -19.27 0.19
N LEU A 597 6.43 -18.44 1.04
CA LEU A 597 6.13 -17.05 0.69
C LEU A 597 7.26 -16.14 1.13
N ASP A 598 7.67 -15.24 0.25
CA ASP A 598 8.65 -14.23 0.60
C ASP A 598 8.04 -13.12 1.48
N SER A 599 8.93 -12.35 2.11
CA SER A 599 8.55 -11.26 3.00
C SER A 599 7.68 -10.19 2.31
N LEU A 600 7.87 -9.93 1.00
CA LEU A 600 7.07 -8.94 0.27
C LEU A 600 5.63 -9.43 0.08
N THR A 601 5.45 -10.70 -0.28
CA THR A 601 4.13 -11.32 -0.44
C THR A 601 3.36 -11.32 0.87
N GLN A 602 4.02 -11.62 1.99
CA GLN A 602 3.45 -11.49 3.33
C GLN A 602 3.00 -10.05 3.58
N ALA A 603 3.84 -9.07 3.24
CA ALA A 603 3.55 -7.66 3.47
C ALA A 603 2.37 -7.14 2.64
N ILE A 604 2.23 -7.60 1.39
CA ILE A 604 1.11 -7.26 0.50
C ILE A 604 -0.20 -7.75 1.10
N MET A 605 -0.24 -9.01 1.55
CA MET A 605 -1.43 -9.57 2.18
C MET A 605 -1.77 -8.82 3.48
N ASP A 606 -0.77 -8.54 4.32
CA ASP A 606 -0.98 -7.78 5.56
C ASP A 606 -1.51 -6.36 5.27
N ILE A 607 -0.96 -5.64 4.30
CA ILE A 607 -1.50 -4.33 3.89
C ILE A 607 -2.99 -4.44 3.56
N LYS A 608 -3.41 -5.44 2.77
CA LYS A 608 -4.82 -5.60 2.43
C LYS A 608 -5.68 -5.94 3.64
N LEU A 609 -5.23 -6.84 4.50
CA LEU A 609 -6.00 -7.27 5.67
C LEU A 609 -6.07 -6.16 6.73
N ARG A 610 -4.94 -5.55 7.07
CA ARG A 610 -4.82 -4.53 8.14
C ARG A 610 -5.30 -3.16 7.74
N TYR A 611 -5.04 -2.73 6.50
CA TYR A 611 -5.31 -1.36 6.05
C TYR A 611 -6.54 -1.21 5.16
N LEU A 612 -7.19 -2.32 4.77
CA LEU A 612 -8.45 -2.29 4.02
C LEU A 612 -9.54 -3.15 4.68
N VAL A 613 -9.31 -4.46 4.85
CA VAL A 613 -10.36 -5.40 5.31
C VAL A 613 -10.77 -5.11 6.75
N LYS A 614 -9.83 -5.10 7.71
CA LYS A 614 -10.15 -4.84 9.12
C LYS A 614 -10.87 -3.50 9.31
N PRO A 615 -10.38 -2.36 8.77
CA PRO A 615 -11.08 -1.09 8.90
C PRO A 615 -12.47 -1.09 8.24
N LEU A 616 -12.66 -1.85 7.15
CA LEU A 616 -13.97 -2.02 6.54
C LEU A 616 -14.92 -2.82 7.44
N CYS A 617 -14.45 -3.90 8.08
CA CYS A 617 -15.23 -4.63 9.07
C CYS A 617 -15.64 -3.72 10.24
N ASP A 618 -14.70 -2.90 10.74
CA ASP A 618 -14.97 -1.93 11.80
C ASP A 618 -16.02 -0.89 11.35
N GLU A 619 -15.96 -0.42 10.10
CA GLU A 619 -16.94 0.50 9.51
C GLU A 619 -18.34 -0.14 9.38
N VAL A 620 -18.43 -1.33 8.79
CA VAL A 620 -19.70 -2.06 8.62
C VAL A 620 -20.34 -2.32 9.98
N ARG A 621 -19.54 -2.72 10.97
CA ARG A 621 -20.00 -2.93 12.35
C ARG A 621 -20.53 -1.65 12.98
N SER A 622 -19.86 -0.51 12.75
CA SER A 622 -20.31 0.80 13.25
C SER A 622 -21.67 1.23 12.68
N LEU A 623 -22.01 0.74 11.48
CA LEU A 623 -23.31 0.94 10.83
C LEU A 623 -24.36 -0.11 11.24
N GLY A 624 -24.00 -1.09 12.07
CA GLY A 624 -24.87 -2.17 12.53
C GLY A 624 -24.95 -3.39 11.60
N GLY A 625 -24.04 -3.50 10.63
CA GLY A 625 -23.88 -4.70 9.81
C GLY A 625 -22.80 -5.64 10.35
N ASP A 626 -22.59 -6.76 9.65
CA ASP A 626 -21.47 -7.67 9.90
C ASP A 626 -20.96 -8.22 8.56
N LEU A 627 -19.63 -8.43 8.47
CA LEU A 627 -18.96 -9.05 7.34
C LEU A 627 -18.50 -10.48 7.64
N GLU A 628 -18.53 -10.92 8.90
CA GLU A 628 -18.16 -12.28 9.31
C GLU A 628 -18.98 -13.33 8.54
N ASP A 629 -20.30 -13.15 8.50
CA ASP A 629 -21.26 -14.05 7.83
C ASP A 629 -21.09 -14.11 6.30
N HIS A 630 -20.34 -13.17 5.71
CA HIS A 630 -20.08 -13.10 4.27
C HIS A 630 -18.70 -13.63 3.88
N VAL A 631 -17.89 -14.11 4.82
CA VAL A 631 -16.61 -14.78 4.50
C VAL A 631 -16.78 -15.99 3.55
N PRO A 632 -17.84 -16.83 3.64
CA PRO A 632 -18.09 -17.86 2.64
C PRO A 632 -18.23 -17.33 1.21
N LEU A 633 -18.78 -16.12 1.03
CA LEU A 633 -18.89 -15.46 -0.27
C LEU A 633 -17.51 -15.07 -0.80
N LEU A 634 -16.65 -14.50 0.05
CA LEU A 634 -15.25 -14.20 -0.28
C LEU A 634 -14.48 -15.49 -0.64
N GLY A 635 -14.56 -16.53 0.19
CA GLY A 635 -13.88 -17.81 -0.04
C GLY A 635 -14.32 -18.45 -1.37
N THR A 636 -15.61 -18.39 -1.69
CA THR A 636 -16.15 -18.85 -2.97
C THR A 636 -15.59 -18.05 -4.15
N ALA A 637 -15.59 -16.73 -4.04
CA ALA A 637 -15.06 -15.87 -5.10
C ALA A 637 -13.55 -16.08 -5.31
N LEU A 638 -12.77 -16.29 -4.24
CA LEU A 638 -11.33 -16.61 -4.30
C LEU A 638 -11.09 -17.95 -5.00
N PHE A 639 -11.91 -18.97 -4.73
CA PHE A 639 -11.88 -20.24 -5.46
C PHE A 639 -12.09 -20.04 -6.97
N LEU A 640 -13.01 -19.16 -7.37
CA LEU A 640 -13.25 -18.86 -8.78
C LEU A 640 -12.10 -18.07 -9.42
N CYS A 641 -11.47 -17.15 -8.67
CA CYS A 641 -10.23 -16.51 -9.12
C CYS A 641 -9.12 -17.54 -9.38
N ALA A 642 -9.02 -18.56 -8.55
CA ALA A 642 -8.03 -19.61 -8.71
C ALA A 642 -8.31 -20.55 -9.88
N THR A 643 -9.58 -20.87 -10.16
CA THR A 643 -9.93 -21.96 -11.07
C THR A 643 -10.41 -21.53 -12.45
N VAL A 644 -10.99 -20.33 -12.60
CA VAL A 644 -11.60 -19.89 -13.87
C VAL A 644 -11.08 -18.54 -14.39
N ALA A 645 -10.10 -17.93 -13.72
CA ALA A 645 -9.54 -16.67 -14.18
C ALA A 645 -8.56 -16.81 -15.35
N ARG A 646 -7.81 -17.92 -15.41
CA ARG A 646 -6.73 -18.14 -16.37
C ARG A 646 -6.64 -19.59 -16.82
N ASP A 647 -6.07 -19.75 -18.01
CA ASP A 647 -5.77 -21.05 -18.59
C ASP A 647 -4.42 -21.56 -18.05
N PHE A 648 -4.45 -22.75 -17.43
CA PHE A 648 -3.29 -23.46 -16.92
C PHE A 648 -3.04 -24.80 -17.64
N SER A 649 -3.69 -25.04 -18.78
CA SER A 649 -3.64 -26.32 -19.52
C SER A 649 -2.24 -26.81 -19.88
N ASN A 650 -1.27 -25.89 -19.94
CA ASN A 650 0.11 -26.16 -20.34
C ASN A 650 1.04 -26.53 -19.16
N SER A 651 0.55 -26.54 -17.92
CA SER A 651 1.37 -26.80 -16.72
C SER A 651 0.54 -27.48 -15.64
N ASP A 652 0.85 -28.75 -15.36
CA ASP A 652 0.25 -29.52 -14.29
C ASP A 652 0.49 -28.87 -12.92
N GLN A 653 1.69 -28.35 -12.68
CA GLN A 653 2.03 -27.68 -11.43
C GLN A 653 1.23 -26.39 -11.21
N GLU A 654 1.10 -25.55 -12.23
CA GLU A 654 0.31 -24.32 -12.16
C GLU A 654 -1.16 -24.63 -11.93
N PHE A 655 -1.69 -25.60 -12.69
CA PHE A 655 -3.06 -26.05 -12.53
C PHE A 655 -3.32 -26.53 -11.11
N LEU A 656 -2.51 -27.47 -10.61
CA LEU A 656 -2.74 -28.10 -9.31
C LEU A 656 -2.52 -27.15 -8.15
N SER A 657 -1.51 -26.27 -8.22
CA SER A 657 -1.26 -25.27 -7.17
C SER A 657 -2.38 -24.24 -7.07
N ASN A 658 -2.88 -23.72 -8.20
CA ASN A 658 -4.01 -22.79 -8.20
C ASN A 658 -5.28 -23.47 -7.68
N PHE A 659 -5.64 -24.65 -8.21
CA PHE A 659 -6.85 -25.35 -7.80
C PHE A 659 -6.82 -25.76 -6.33
N ALA A 660 -5.67 -26.24 -5.82
CA ALA A 660 -5.51 -26.56 -4.40
C ALA A 660 -5.63 -25.31 -3.52
N THR A 661 -5.01 -24.20 -3.91
CA THR A 661 -5.11 -22.90 -3.21
C THR A 661 -6.58 -22.44 -3.13
N GLY A 662 -7.30 -22.49 -4.25
CA GLY A 662 -8.71 -22.13 -4.30
C GLY A 662 -9.59 -23.01 -3.40
N LEU A 663 -9.38 -24.33 -3.42
CA LEU A 663 -10.12 -25.28 -2.57
C LEU A 663 -9.85 -25.04 -1.08
N ILE A 664 -8.61 -24.72 -0.70
CA ILE A 664 -8.27 -24.39 0.69
C ILE A 664 -8.99 -23.11 1.14
N LEU A 665 -8.92 -22.04 0.36
CA LEU A 665 -9.53 -20.74 0.71
C LEU A 665 -11.06 -20.80 0.79
N ARG A 666 -11.69 -21.62 -0.05
CA ARG A 666 -13.15 -21.82 -0.08
C ARG A 666 -13.74 -22.32 1.23
N GLU A 667 -12.96 -23.07 2.01
CA GLU A 667 -13.45 -23.70 3.24
C GLU A 667 -13.64 -22.71 4.38
N ALA A 668 -13.14 -21.48 4.28
CA ALA A 668 -13.31 -20.47 5.31
C ALA A 668 -14.79 -20.10 5.51
N ARG A 669 -15.26 -20.16 6.77
CA ARG A 669 -16.62 -19.74 7.15
C ARG A 669 -16.69 -18.41 7.90
N ASN A 670 -15.56 -17.97 8.41
CA ASN A 670 -15.41 -16.78 9.27
C ASN A 670 -13.95 -16.28 9.12
N TRP A 671 -13.63 -15.09 9.61
CA TRP A 671 -12.31 -14.47 9.44
C TRP A 671 -11.20 -15.24 10.15
N GLY A 672 -11.49 -15.86 11.30
CA GLY A 672 -10.55 -16.73 12.01
C GLY A 672 -10.14 -17.94 11.17
N GLU A 673 -11.12 -18.61 10.56
CA GLU A 673 -10.88 -19.71 9.63
C GLU A 673 -10.17 -19.24 8.36
N PHE A 674 -10.50 -18.06 7.84
CA PHE A 674 -9.81 -17.48 6.69
C PHE A 674 -8.33 -17.25 6.98
N THR A 675 -7.98 -16.69 8.13
CA THR A 675 -6.58 -16.56 8.58
C THR A 675 -5.91 -17.93 8.71
N SER A 676 -6.58 -18.93 9.28
CA SER A 676 -6.07 -20.31 9.33
C SER A 676 -5.83 -20.90 7.93
N ARG A 677 -6.71 -20.63 6.95
CA ARG A 677 -6.50 -21.06 5.54
C ARG A 677 -5.27 -20.37 4.92
N LEU A 678 -5.04 -19.09 5.22
CA LEU A 678 -3.83 -18.39 4.79
C LEU A 678 -2.57 -18.99 5.41
N GLU A 679 -2.61 -19.38 6.69
CA GLU A 679 -1.50 -20.07 7.35
C GLU A 679 -1.18 -21.43 6.72
N GLU A 680 -2.20 -22.22 6.37
CA GLU A 680 -2.04 -23.46 5.61
C GLU A 680 -1.34 -23.23 4.25
N LEU A 681 -1.47 -22.02 3.70
CA LEU A 681 -0.86 -21.59 2.44
C LEU A 681 0.47 -20.83 2.64
N GLY A 682 1.05 -20.87 3.84
CA GLY A 682 2.37 -20.31 4.15
C GLY A 682 2.38 -18.85 4.59
N PHE A 683 1.21 -18.19 4.74
CA PHE A 683 1.16 -16.87 5.37
C PHE A 683 1.39 -16.97 6.87
N ARG A 684 1.94 -15.93 7.48
CA ARG A 684 2.12 -15.91 8.95
C ARG A 684 0.84 -15.40 9.62
N SER A 685 0.42 -16.10 10.68
CA SER A 685 -0.73 -15.71 11.50
C SER A 685 -0.57 -14.28 11.98
N GLN A 686 -1.67 -13.52 11.91
CA GLN A 686 -1.76 -12.21 12.52
C GLN A 686 -2.93 -12.20 13.49
N ASN A 687 -2.64 -11.96 14.77
CA ASN A 687 -3.54 -12.11 15.91
C ASN A 687 -4.78 -11.16 15.90
N GLY A 688 -5.05 -10.45 14.80
CA GLY A 688 -5.96 -9.31 14.78
C GLY A 688 -7.37 -9.55 14.23
N LEU A 689 -7.57 -10.46 13.27
CA LEU A 689 -8.88 -10.59 12.60
C LEU A 689 -9.87 -11.51 13.33
N GLY A 690 -9.41 -12.52 14.07
CA GLY A 690 -10.27 -13.52 14.72
C GLY A 690 -10.50 -13.32 16.22
N ARG A 691 -10.05 -12.21 16.83
CA ARG A 691 -10.10 -11.98 18.28
C ARG A 691 -10.97 -10.80 18.74
N THR A 692 -11.77 -10.18 17.86
CA THR A 692 -12.61 -9.02 18.20
C THR A 692 -14.09 -9.35 18.28
#